data_AF-A0A8T4SKL1-F1
#
_entry.id   AF-A0A8T4SKL1-F1
#
_cell.length_a   1.000
_cell.length_b   1.000
_cell.length_c   1.000
_cell.angle_alpha   90.00
_cell.angle_beta   90.00
_cell.angle_gamma   90.00
#
_symmetry.space_group_name_H-M   'P 1'
#
loop_
_entity.id
_entity.type
_entity.pdbx_description
1 polymer ?
#
loop_
_entity_poly.entity_id
_entity_poly.type
_entity_poly.pdbx_seq_one_letter_code
_entity_poly.pdbx_strand_id
1 'polypeptide(L)'
;MQSIKNIIRKIGAVSAGAAFVGATMMGAMAATLDTYPAPFVSNGAYNSSLAVIHSANGLDQAAAMSVVAGLKTAVTPAVAGTVSVSGDAFLLDKSSNHLSFNDYVSDLHTNLDHSDLRTILKKEDFSDTKGTNSLTTTYTQKLYLYPNTLQLINDRDTLSSNDAMGDYLYVSKSSSASLYLYNFDMDSTDTLANAADIEGVDINVLGKPYTIVDATVSSTGNLTKFVMLAGGAAKGTIVKGGTPLNGVTVTSVSSDGTKCQIEYAGATYLLDKGATKKMSDGTIVGITDVFATGLTGGSDSCEIVVGANKVEIEEGKKVKVNEVEISDTVAHIGNGGFDMWNVTYTPNEKKYLKAGEEYKDPVFGAFKFVFGGVTSESALVDNIKVESTSSSFTLSTPTNGGSLDKFVFCYRNDTNQLLLGEDADNQFVVENGANLSNASVGEGTDITDLEGTRFLYTFGTVANADSHIIEIVDIDTANNETDFIVVDTGTPYTNVDYTPETASAFTFMDNSFSLNISNKYGNIGFTSINDNGGSLYTKNGANITFRTADDMQIAQGVFNASTMYNKLARNCNISVTEGDTTTSKETATRLMADGGNGGLNSSVRIELDYDGTYTKIAASASNLSSSLQKRDKTETYEKMGRSHFGTLIETYDEHKSNDYVYLTYPEKIMYGKVWITPISATVSGGASGTVADPTILKDTDVADASIYNAIVVGGPCANTVAAKLLGVDGTYPTCSANYKSGEATIVMKDNGAKVAMIVAGWEKEETATAAKVLESYKANAANLKGTSVTVTGSVSSPTVVA
;
A
#
# COMPACT_ATOMS: atom_id res chain seq x y z
N MET A 1 -38.52 25.03 16.91
CA MET A 1 -38.91 23.80 17.62
C MET A 1 -39.34 22.80 16.55
N GLN A 2 -38.74 21.59 16.54
CA GLN A 2 -38.78 20.53 15.51
C GLN A 2 -37.83 20.67 14.29
N SER A 3 -36.58 20.20 14.43
CA SER A 3 -35.89 19.31 13.44
C SER A 3 -34.44 18.98 13.85
N ILE A 4 -34.22 18.23 14.95
CA ILE A 4 -32.93 17.55 15.22
C ILE A 4 -33.24 16.22 15.90
N LYS A 5 -33.63 15.22 15.10
CA LYS A 5 -33.64 13.79 15.45
C LYS A 5 -33.63 13.03 14.13
N ASN A 6 -32.44 12.63 13.66
CA ASN A 6 -32.18 11.49 12.75
C ASN A 6 -30.71 11.48 12.26
N ILE A 7 -29.75 11.28 13.16
CA ILE A 7 -28.39 10.81 12.82
C ILE A 7 -28.10 9.57 13.66
N ILE A 8 -28.74 8.45 13.30
CA ILE A 8 -28.27 7.09 13.58
C ILE A 8 -28.62 6.26 12.34
N ARG A 9 -27.67 6.16 11.40
CA ARG A 9 -27.53 5.07 10.40
C ARG A 9 -26.32 5.35 9.49
N LYS A 10 -25.13 5.07 9.99
CA LYS A 10 -23.93 4.73 9.18
C LYS A 10 -23.07 3.71 9.95
N ILE A 11 -23.69 2.58 10.29
CA ILE A 11 -22.99 1.32 10.54
C ILE A 11 -23.61 0.33 9.56
N GLY A 12 -22.78 -0.20 8.65
CA GLY A 12 -23.19 -1.24 7.71
C GLY A 12 -22.67 -1.03 6.29
N ALA A 13 -21.40 -1.43 6.07
CA ALA A 13 -20.93 -2.11 4.85
C ALA A 13 -19.42 -2.38 4.94
N VAL A 14 -18.99 -3.25 5.86
CA VAL A 14 -17.71 -3.97 5.73
C VAL A 14 -17.96 -5.41 6.19
N SER A 15 -18.35 -6.29 5.27
CA SER A 15 -18.36 -7.73 5.51
C SER A 15 -18.33 -8.54 4.20
N ALA A 16 -17.40 -9.49 4.16
CA ALA A 16 -17.25 -10.66 3.27
C ALA A 16 -16.50 -10.44 1.93
N GLY A 17 -15.55 -11.31 1.51
CA GLY A 17 -15.19 -12.66 1.95
C GLY A 17 -13.68 -12.96 1.78
N ALA A 18 -13.09 -13.97 2.42
CA ALA A 18 -13.45 -15.39 2.31
C ALA A 18 -13.41 -16.18 3.65
N ALA A 19 -14.30 -17.17 3.74
CA ALA A 19 -14.32 -18.34 4.65
C ALA A 19 -14.04 -18.15 6.16
N PHE A 20 -15.04 -17.71 6.93
CA PHE A 20 -15.18 -18.08 8.35
C PHE A 20 -16.13 -19.28 8.50
N VAL A 21 -15.61 -20.49 8.29
CA VAL A 21 -16.27 -21.70 8.79
C VAL A 21 -15.63 -22.04 10.12
N GLY A 22 -16.31 -21.67 11.22
CA GLY A 22 -16.12 -22.28 12.55
C GLY A 22 -15.27 -21.51 13.57
N ALA A 23 -15.79 -20.39 14.09
CA ALA A 23 -15.45 -19.92 15.45
C ALA A 23 -16.46 -18.87 15.96
N THR A 24 -17.76 -19.14 15.89
CA THR A 24 -18.68 -18.61 16.90
C THR A 24 -18.81 -19.68 17.98
N MET A 25 -18.65 -19.26 19.24
CA MET A 25 -18.85 -19.98 20.52
C MET A 25 -17.59 -20.06 21.41
N MET A 26 -17.05 -18.90 21.82
CA MET A 26 -16.61 -18.74 23.20
C MET A 26 -17.46 -17.63 23.81
N GLY A 27 -18.61 -18.02 24.35
CA GLY A 27 -19.35 -17.18 25.28
C GLY A 27 -18.52 -16.99 26.56
N ALA A 28 -18.58 -15.78 27.13
CA ALA A 28 -18.19 -15.38 28.48
C ALA A 28 -17.37 -16.42 29.28
N MET A 29 -16.12 -16.65 28.87
CA MET A 29 -15.08 -17.02 29.82
C MET A 29 -14.54 -15.68 30.33
N ALA A 30 -14.45 -15.49 31.66
CA ALA A 30 -13.88 -14.29 32.24
C ALA A 30 -12.50 -14.04 31.62
N ALA A 31 -12.37 -12.99 30.80
CA ALA A 31 -11.11 -12.73 30.12
C ALA A 31 -10.10 -12.25 31.18
N THR A 32 -8.95 -12.92 31.21
CA THR A 32 -7.86 -12.60 32.13
C THR A 32 -6.67 -12.06 31.36
N LEU A 33 -5.77 -11.39 32.07
CA LEU A 33 -4.52 -10.86 31.53
C LEU A 33 -3.56 -11.98 31.11
N ASP A 34 -3.76 -13.20 31.63
CA ASP A 34 -2.99 -14.39 31.26
C ASP A 34 -2.99 -14.68 29.76
N THR A 35 -4.08 -14.30 29.08
CA THR A 35 -4.29 -14.54 27.66
C THR A 35 -4.08 -13.28 26.80
N TYR A 36 -3.68 -12.15 27.40
CA TYR A 36 -3.40 -10.93 26.64
C TYR A 36 -2.34 -11.24 25.56
N PRO A 37 -2.61 -10.90 24.28
CA PRO A 37 -3.53 -9.87 23.79
C PRO A 37 -4.95 -10.35 23.38
N ALA A 38 -5.32 -11.61 23.61
CA ALA A 38 -6.70 -12.05 23.46
C ALA A 38 -7.58 -11.45 24.57
N PRO A 39 -8.83 -11.05 24.28
CA PRO A 39 -9.59 -11.23 23.03
C PRO A 39 -9.45 -10.08 22.02
N PHE A 40 -8.59 -9.09 22.29
CA PHE A 40 -8.43 -7.89 21.46
C PHE A 40 -7.73 -8.19 20.12
N VAL A 41 -6.80 -9.15 20.13
CA VAL A 41 -6.20 -9.76 18.95
C VAL A 41 -6.46 -11.26 19.01
N SER A 42 -6.95 -11.83 17.91
CA SER A 42 -7.20 -13.27 17.78
C SER A 42 -6.82 -13.72 16.38
N ASN A 43 -6.15 -14.87 16.27
CA ASN A 43 -5.68 -15.43 15.00
C ASN A 43 -4.88 -14.43 14.14
N GLY A 44 -4.05 -13.60 14.78
CA GLY A 44 -3.20 -12.64 14.08
C GLY A 44 -3.95 -11.45 13.48
N ALA A 45 -5.21 -11.21 13.83
CA ALA A 45 -5.99 -10.03 13.41
C ALA A 45 -6.63 -9.34 14.62
N TYR A 46 -6.87 -8.03 14.53
CA TYR A 46 -7.69 -7.34 15.52
C TYR A 46 -9.10 -7.90 15.55
N ASN A 47 -9.69 -7.90 16.74
CA ASN A 47 -11.11 -8.13 16.89
C ASN A 47 -11.89 -7.04 16.16
N SER A 48 -12.85 -7.40 15.31
CA SER A 48 -13.65 -6.43 14.53
C SER A 48 -14.49 -5.47 15.37
N SER A 49 -14.65 -5.74 16.67
CA SER A 49 -15.30 -4.86 17.65
C SER A 49 -14.31 -4.14 18.57
N LEU A 50 -13.00 -4.19 18.30
CA LEU A 50 -11.98 -3.52 19.12
C LEU A 50 -12.09 -2.00 18.99
N ALA A 51 -12.16 -1.31 20.13
CA ALA A 51 -11.96 0.13 20.20
C ALA A 51 -10.98 0.48 21.33
N VAL A 52 -10.04 1.38 21.05
CA VAL A 52 -9.16 1.97 22.06
C VAL A 52 -9.69 3.35 22.39
N ILE A 53 -10.15 3.53 23.63
CA ILE A 53 -10.86 4.70 24.11
C ILE A 53 -9.95 5.44 25.08
N HIS A 54 -9.58 6.68 24.77
CA HIS A 54 -8.74 7.49 25.65
C HIS A 54 -9.52 8.71 26.16
N SER A 55 -9.08 9.29 27.28
CA SER A 55 -9.64 10.59 27.70
C SER A 55 -9.22 11.70 26.74
N ALA A 56 -9.94 12.83 26.73
CA ALA A 56 -9.56 13.98 25.91
C ALA A 56 -8.19 14.61 26.24
N ASN A 57 -7.46 14.10 27.25
CA ASN A 57 -6.13 14.56 27.63
C ASN A 57 -5.07 13.98 26.67
N GLY A 58 -4.20 14.85 26.12
CA GLY A 58 -3.20 14.45 25.11
C GLY A 58 -2.19 13.39 25.54
N LEU A 59 -1.95 13.21 26.84
CA LEU A 59 -1.04 12.17 27.36
C LEU A 59 -1.71 10.78 27.45
N ASP A 60 -3.01 10.72 27.73
CA ASP A 60 -3.75 9.44 27.67
C ASP A 60 -3.91 8.97 26.21
N GLN A 61 -3.95 9.91 25.25
CA GLN A 61 -3.89 9.60 23.84
C GLN A 61 -2.54 8.95 23.46
N ALA A 62 -1.42 9.50 23.93
CA ALA A 62 -0.10 8.91 23.72
C ALA A 62 0.00 7.50 24.35
N ALA A 63 -0.49 7.34 25.58
CA ALA A 63 -0.57 6.04 26.25
C ALA A 63 -1.44 5.03 25.48
N ALA A 64 -2.58 5.48 24.91
CA ALA A 64 -3.41 4.64 24.05
C ALA A 64 -2.67 4.18 22.79
N MET A 65 -1.85 5.04 22.19
CA MET A 65 -1.01 4.65 21.05
C MET A 65 0.06 3.63 21.43
N SER A 66 0.67 3.73 22.62
CA SER A 66 1.58 2.70 23.15
C SER A 66 0.89 1.32 23.27
N VAL A 67 -0.36 1.29 23.75
CA VAL A 67 -1.11 0.02 23.81
C VAL A 67 -1.39 -0.52 22.40
N VAL A 68 -1.77 0.35 21.44
CA VAL A 68 -1.96 -0.05 20.04
C VAL A 68 -0.66 -0.60 19.43
N ALA A 69 0.48 0.03 19.69
CA ALA A 69 1.79 -0.45 19.24
C ALA A 69 2.10 -1.86 19.77
N GLY A 70 1.78 -2.14 21.03
CA GLY A 70 1.88 -3.50 21.60
C GLY A 70 0.99 -4.51 20.88
N LEU A 71 -0.27 -4.16 20.62
CA LEU A 71 -1.21 -5.02 19.90
C LEU A 71 -0.77 -5.28 18.45
N LYS A 72 -0.17 -4.30 17.77
CA LYS A 72 0.39 -4.46 16.41
C LYS A 72 1.41 -5.60 16.36
N THR A 73 2.22 -5.80 17.40
CA THR A 73 3.19 -6.90 17.46
C THR A 73 2.57 -8.30 17.58
N ALA A 74 1.28 -8.38 17.88
CA ALA A 74 0.49 -9.60 17.98
C ALA A 74 -0.36 -9.87 16.74
N VAL A 75 -0.54 -8.85 15.91
CA VAL A 75 -1.15 -8.96 14.60
C VAL A 75 -0.11 -9.59 13.66
N THR A 76 -0.50 -10.62 12.94
CA THR A 76 0.30 -11.12 11.81
C THR A 76 0.03 -10.19 10.64
N PRO A 77 1.05 -9.51 10.06
CA PRO A 77 0.88 -8.87 8.76
C PRO A 77 0.32 -9.91 7.80
N ALA A 78 -0.62 -9.50 6.94
CA ALA A 78 -1.24 -10.41 6.00
C ALA A 78 -0.15 -11.10 5.15
N VAL A 79 0.15 -12.36 5.47
CA VAL A 79 0.85 -13.25 4.55
C VAL A 79 -0.06 -13.38 3.35
N ALA A 80 0.51 -13.18 2.15
CA ALA A 80 -0.15 -13.28 0.85
C ALA A 80 -1.29 -14.30 0.90
N GLY A 81 -2.53 -13.82 1.02
CA GLY A 81 -3.69 -14.66 0.84
C GLY A 81 -3.55 -15.29 -0.54
N THR A 82 -3.69 -16.61 -0.63
CA THR A 82 -3.63 -17.29 -1.92
C THR A 82 -4.71 -16.64 -2.81
N VAL A 83 -4.30 -15.89 -3.84
CA VAL A 83 -5.23 -15.27 -4.77
C VAL A 83 -5.97 -16.42 -5.45
N SER A 84 -7.23 -16.63 -5.08
CA SER A 84 -8.04 -17.65 -5.71
C SER A 84 -8.60 -17.08 -7.01
N VAL A 85 -8.26 -17.76 -8.10
CA VAL A 85 -8.69 -17.44 -9.44
C VAL A 85 -9.57 -18.57 -9.92
N SER A 86 -10.78 -18.24 -10.36
CA SER A 86 -11.67 -19.19 -11.01
C SER A 86 -11.96 -18.71 -12.43
N GLY A 87 -11.67 -19.58 -13.40
CA GLY A 87 -11.76 -19.28 -14.83
C GLY A 87 -10.41 -18.96 -15.46
N ASP A 88 -10.46 -18.51 -16.71
CA ASP A 88 -9.30 -18.06 -17.47
C ASP A 88 -8.85 -16.69 -16.95
N ALA A 89 -7.56 -16.52 -16.70
CA ALA A 89 -7.02 -15.30 -16.10
C ALA A 89 -5.51 -15.24 -16.31
N PHE A 90 -5.02 -14.05 -16.59
CA PHE A 90 -3.61 -13.81 -16.77
C PHE A 90 -3.11 -12.78 -15.75
N LEU A 91 -2.05 -13.14 -15.02
CA LEU A 91 -1.37 -12.23 -14.10
C LEU A 91 -0.36 -11.42 -14.89
N LEU A 92 -0.52 -10.09 -14.89
CA LEU A 92 0.38 -9.14 -15.53
C LEU A 92 1.61 -8.93 -14.64
N ASP A 93 2.46 -9.96 -14.57
CA ASP A 93 3.67 -10.02 -13.74
C ASP A 93 4.78 -10.81 -14.46
N LYS A 94 6.05 -10.63 -14.05
CA LYS A 94 7.19 -11.41 -14.54
C LYS A 94 8.02 -11.93 -13.36
N SER A 95 8.72 -13.04 -13.56
CA SER A 95 9.58 -13.61 -12.51
C SER A 95 10.83 -12.75 -12.20
N SER A 96 11.20 -11.86 -13.11
CA SER A 96 12.40 -11.01 -13.00
C SER A 96 12.08 -9.53 -12.82
N ASN A 97 10.80 -9.16 -12.89
CA ASN A 97 10.36 -7.77 -12.73
C ASN A 97 8.91 -7.77 -12.25
N HIS A 98 8.65 -7.07 -11.16
CA HIS A 98 7.33 -6.92 -10.58
C HIS A 98 6.81 -5.50 -10.81
N LEU A 99 5.49 -5.29 -10.69
CA LEU A 99 4.89 -3.96 -10.82
C LEU A 99 5.16 -3.15 -9.54
N SER A 100 6.27 -2.43 -9.45
CA SER A 100 6.60 -1.62 -8.28
C SER A 100 5.88 -0.27 -8.34
N PHE A 101 5.92 0.52 -7.26
CA PHE A 101 5.27 1.83 -7.26
C PHE A 101 5.88 2.74 -8.32
N ASN A 102 5.06 3.49 -9.06
CA ASN A 102 5.39 4.25 -10.28
C ASN A 102 5.60 3.46 -11.56
N ASP A 103 5.64 2.13 -11.52
CA ASP A 103 5.75 1.34 -12.75
C ASP A 103 4.42 1.28 -13.49
N TYR A 104 4.51 1.11 -14.81
CA TYR A 104 3.35 0.87 -15.64
C TYR A 104 3.21 -0.61 -15.98
N VAL A 105 1.98 -1.08 -16.08
CA VAL A 105 1.69 -2.47 -16.48
C VAL A 105 2.32 -2.81 -17.84
N SER A 106 2.43 -1.84 -18.74
CA SER A 106 3.10 -1.98 -20.05
C SER A 106 4.58 -2.35 -19.96
N ASP A 107 5.25 -2.00 -18.85
CA ASP A 107 6.67 -2.29 -18.65
C ASP A 107 6.88 -3.79 -18.37
N LEU A 108 5.83 -4.44 -17.87
CA LEU A 108 5.76 -5.89 -17.69
C LEU A 108 5.28 -6.57 -18.96
N HIS A 109 4.13 -6.20 -19.52
CA HIS A 109 3.57 -6.86 -20.70
C HIS A 109 3.03 -5.85 -21.69
N THR A 110 3.49 -5.93 -22.94
CA THR A 110 3.06 -5.03 -24.02
C THR A 110 1.93 -5.59 -24.88
N ASN A 111 1.76 -6.91 -24.88
CA ASN A 111 0.66 -7.56 -25.59
C ASN A 111 0.34 -8.92 -24.97
N LEU A 112 -0.89 -9.36 -25.22
CA LEU A 112 -1.43 -10.64 -24.80
C LEU A 112 -2.06 -11.34 -26.01
N ASP A 113 -1.99 -12.67 -26.02
CA ASP A 113 -2.55 -13.48 -27.09
C ASP A 113 -3.31 -14.73 -26.57
N HIS A 114 -3.60 -15.66 -27.47
CA HIS A 114 -4.30 -16.90 -27.16
C HIS A 114 -3.64 -17.75 -26.08
N SER A 115 -2.32 -17.69 -25.93
CA SER A 115 -1.60 -18.45 -24.91
C SER A 115 -1.85 -17.93 -23.51
N ASP A 116 -2.14 -16.63 -23.38
CA ASP A 116 -2.38 -15.92 -22.11
C ASP A 116 -3.85 -15.96 -21.69
N LEU A 117 -4.78 -15.74 -22.64
CA LEU A 117 -6.23 -15.65 -22.40
C LEU A 117 -7.01 -16.48 -23.43
N ARG A 118 -6.95 -17.81 -23.29
CA ARG A 118 -7.47 -18.80 -24.25
C ARG A 118 -8.95 -18.67 -24.57
N THR A 119 -9.74 -18.19 -23.62
CA THR A 119 -11.20 -18.10 -23.75
C THR A 119 -11.65 -16.91 -24.58
N ILE A 120 -10.92 -15.80 -24.52
CA ILE A 120 -11.31 -14.55 -25.18
C ILE A 120 -10.40 -14.18 -26.36
N LEU A 121 -9.08 -14.38 -26.28
CA LEU A 121 -8.15 -14.09 -27.38
C LEU A 121 -8.03 -15.34 -28.26
N LYS A 122 -8.97 -15.54 -29.18
CA LYS A 122 -9.01 -16.75 -30.01
C LYS A 122 -7.98 -16.73 -31.13
N LYS A 123 -7.50 -17.93 -31.45
CA LYS A 123 -6.86 -18.27 -32.72
C LYS A 123 -7.64 -19.44 -33.34
N GLU A 124 -8.50 -19.14 -34.31
CA GLU A 124 -9.43 -20.12 -34.91
C GLU A 124 -9.52 -19.89 -36.42
N ASP A 125 -10.16 -20.83 -37.13
CA ASP A 125 -10.40 -20.70 -38.55
C ASP A 125 -11.55 -19.71 -38.83
N PHE A 126 -11.32 -18.81 -39.76
CA PHE A 126 -12.30 -17.99 -40.43
C PHE A 126 -12.72 -18.66 -41.74
N SER A 127 -14.02 -18.76 -41.97
CA SER A 127 -14.57 -19.28 -43.22
C SER A 127 -15.59 -18.30 -43.78
N ASP A 128 -15.33 -17.79 -44.97
CA ASP A 128 -16.31 -17.08 -45.78
C ASP A 128 -16.71 -17.93 -46.97
N THR A 129 -18.02 -18.11 -47.13
CA THR A 129 -18.64 -18.81 -48.26
C THR A 129 -19.79 -17.99 -48.85
N LYS A 130 -19.81 -16.67 -48.59
CA LYS A 130 -20.88 -15.75 -49.00
C LYS A 130 -20.53 -15.11 -50.34
N GLY A 131 -21.57 -14.62 -51.01
CA GLY A 131 -21.46 -14.04 -52.34
C GLY A 131 -20.72 -14.94 -53.34
N THR A 132 -19.68 -14.39 -53.95
CA THR A 132 -18.81 -15.12 -54.90
C THR A 132 -17.52 -15.65 -54.27
N ASN A 133 -17.35 -15.47 -52.96
CA ASN A 133 -16.14 -15.79 -52.23
C ASN A 133 -16.19 -17.18 -51.60
N SER A 134 -15.01 -17.77 -51.47
CA SER A 134 -14.77 -19.02 -50.75
C SER A 134 -13.36 -18.97 -50.19
N LEU A 135 -13.20 -18.39 -49.00
CA LEU A 135 -11.93 -18.34 -48.28
C LEU A 135 -12.05 -19.13 -46.98
N THR A 136 -11.04 -19.95 -46.70
CA THR A 136 -10.79 -20.47 -45.36
C THR A 136 -9.36 -20.10 -44.98
N THR A 137 -9.22 -19.40 -43.86
CA THR A 137 -7.92 -18.98 -43.32
C THR A 137 -7.99 -18.97 -41.80
N THR A 138 -6.86 -18.80 -41.11
CA THR A 138 -6.84 -18.68 -39.66
C THR A 138 -6.77 -17.20 -39.28
N TYR A 139 -7.48 -16.81 -38.22
CA TYR A 139 -7.33 -15.48 -37.61
C TYR A 139 -6.71 -15.59 -36.22
N THR A 140 -6.05 -14.52 -35.78
CA THR A 140 -5.49 -14.36 -34.44
C THR A 140 -6.01 -13.08 -33.80
N GLN A 141 -6.40 -13.16 -32.53
CA GLN A 141 -6.74 -12.01 -31.71
C GLN A 141 -5.62 -11.67 -30.72
N LYS A 142 -5.31 -10.38 -30.60
CA LYS A 142 -4.32 -9.87 -29.65
C LYS A 142 -4.84 -8.64 -28.91
N LEU A 143 -4.38 -8.46 -27.68
CA LEU A 143 -4.60 -7.24 -26.91
C LEU A 143 -3.26 -6.59 -26.61
N TYR A 144 -3.00 -5.42 -27.17
CA TYR A 144 -1.80 -4.62 -26.90
C TYR A 144 -2.09 -3.65 -25.77
N LEU A 145 -1.18 -3.57 -24.79
CA LEU A 145 -1.24 -2.61 -23.68
C LEU A 145 -0.27 -1.46 -23.98
N TYR A 146 -0.76 -0.23 -23.87
CA TYR A 146 0.03 0.95 -24.18
C TYR A 146 0.66 1.56 -22.93
N PRO A 147 1.81 2.22 -23.08
CA PRO A 147 2.50 2.84 -21.95
C PRO A 147 1.74 4.01 -21.35
N ASN A 148 2.09 4.36 -20.11
CA ASN A 148 1.66 5.55 -19.40
C ASN A 148 0.16 5.63 -19.03
N THR A 149 -0.58 4.51 -19.11
CA THR A 149 -2.04 4.52 -18.88
C THR A 149 -2.53 3.71 -17.68
N LEU A 150 -1.81 2.64 -17.30
CA LEU A 150 -2.17 1.79 -16.17
C LEU A 150 -0.96 1.67 -15.24
N GLN A 151 -1.01 2.35 -14.09
CA GLN A 151 0.14 2.57 -13.21
C GLN A 151 -0.16 2.13 -11.78
N LEU A 152 0.80 1.54 -11.07
CA LEU A 152 0.70 1.39 -9.63
C LEU A 152 1.16 2.69 -8.95
N ILE A 153 0.30 3.30 -8.13
CA ILE A 153 0.63 4.53 -7.42
C ILE A 153 0.25 4.47 -5.94
N ASN A 154 0.94 5.25 -5.14
CA ASN A 154 0.49 5.68 -3.82
C ASN A 154 0.17 7.18 -3.91
N ASP A 155 -1.12 7.52 -4.00
CA ASP A 155 -1.59 8.90 -4.17
C ASP A 155 -3.00 9.08 -3.57
N ARG A 156 -3.53 10.31 -3.56
CA ARG A 156 -4.87 10.60 -3.05
C ARG A 156 -5.90 10.27 -4.10
N ASP A 157 -6.94 9.55 -3.70
CA ASP A 157 -8.11 9.38 -4.55
C ASP A 157 -8.94 10.67 -4.58
N THR A 158 -8.53 11.58 -5.45
CA THR A 158 -9.20 12.87 -5.68
C THR A 158 -10.63 12.77 -6.22
N LEU A 159 -11.10 11.56 -6.55
CA LEU A 159 -12.50 11.31 -6.93
C LEU A 159 -13.35 10.92 -5.71
N SER A 160 -12.73 10.48 -4.63
CA SER A 160 -13.42 10.17 -3.37
C SER A 160 -13.77 11.45 -2.59
N SER A 161 -14.83 11.39 -1.78
CA SER A 161 -15.27 12.54 -0.97
C SER A 161 -14.26 12.93 0.12
N ASN A 162 -13.46 11.97 0.60
CA ASN A 162 -12.46 12.17 1.64
C ASN A 162 -11.04 12.39 1.09
N ASP A 163 -10.80 12.18 -0.20
CA ASP A 163 -9.48 12.37 -0.84
C ASP A 163 -8.38 11.59 -0.12
N ALA A 164 -8.68 10.34 0.26
CA ALA A 164 -7.79 9.55 1.10
C ALA A 164 -6.59 9.01 0.30
N MET A 165 -5.41 9.10 0.92
CA MET A 165 -4.20 8.40 0.50
C MET A 165 -4.43 6.89 0.48
N GLY A 166 -3.83 6.23 -0.49
CA GLY A 166 -3.86 4.78 -0.57
C GLY A 166 -3.05 4.24 -1.74
N ASP A 167 -2.96 2.92 -1.79
CA ASP A 167 -2.32 2.20 -2.89
C ASP A 167 -3.39 1.88 -3.95
N TYR A 168 -3.15 2.32 -5.18
CA TYR A 168 -4.12 2.22 -6.27
C TYR A 168 -3.48 1.71 -7.55
N LEU A 169 -4.24 0.89 -8.28
CA LEU A 169 -4.02 0.78 -9.71
C LEU A 169 -4.74 1.95 -10.39
N TYR A 170 -3.96 2.88 -10.90
CA TYR A 170 -4.44 4.11 -11.50
C TYR A 170 -4.57 3.97 -13.01
N VAL A 171 -5.79 4.22 -13.49
CA VAL A 171 -6.08 4.40 -14.91
C VAL A 171 -5.95 5.89 -15.21
N SER A 172 -4.93 6.27 -15.96
CA SER A 172 -4.68 7.66 -16.34
C SER A 172 -5.72 8.13 -17.35
N LYS A 173 -6.28 9.32 -17.11
CA LYS A 173 -6.95 10.09 -18.16
C LYS A 173 -5.90 10.54 -19.18
N SER A 174 -6.10 10.22 -20.46
CA SER A 174 -5.21 10.68 -21.52
C SER A 174 -5.99 11.11 -22.75
N SER A 175 -5.53 12.16 -23.43
CA SER A 175 -6.06 12.57 -24.73
C SER A 175 -5.27 12.00 -25.91
N SER A 176 -4.12 11.37 -25.65
CA SER A 176 -3.17 10.92 -26.68
C SER A 176 -2.61 9.51 -26.48
N ALA A 177 -2.74 8.93 -25.28
CA ALA A 177 -2.29 7.57 -24.98
C ALA A 177 -3.50 6.66 -24.79
N SER A 178 -3.64 5.66 -25.65
CA SER A 178 -4.63 4.61 -25.48
C SER A 178 -4.27 3.73 -24.28
N LEU A 179 -5.26 3.09 -23.64
CA LEU A 179 -5.03 2.06 -22.63
C LEU A 179 -4.70 0.72 -23.30
N TYR A 180 -5.46 0.37 -24.34
CA TYR A 180 -5.22 -0.84 -25.12
C TYR A 180 -5.60 -0.67 -26.59
N LEU A 181 -5.07 -1.57 -27.42
CA LEU A 181 -5.52 -1.87 -28.78
C LEU A 181 -5.94 -3.34 -28.83
N TYR A 182 -7.20 -3.58 -29.17
CA TYR A 182 -7.66 -4.90 -29.59
C TYR A 182 -7.40 -5.07 -31.09
N ASN A 183 -6.77 -6.17 -31.48
CA ASN A 183 -6.44 -6.48 -32.87
C ASN A 183 -7.02 -7.83 -33.27
N PHE A 184 -7.67 -7.85 -34.43
CA PHE A 184 -8.06 -9.04 -35.17
C PHE A 184 -7.27 -9.06 -36.48
N ASP A 185 -6.57 -10.16 -36.75
CA ASP A 185 -5.66 -10.28 -37.89
C ASP A 185 -5.77 -11.67 -38.53
N MET A 186 -5.95 -11.74 -39.84
CA MET A 186 -6.10 -12.97 -40.63
C MET A 186 -4.81 -13.30 -41.37
N ASP A 187 -4.47 -14.58 -41.45
CA ASP A 187 -3.28 -15.06 -42.18
C ASP A 187 -3.39 -14.85 -43.70
N SER A 188 -4.59 -14.53 -44.21
CA SER A 188 -4.84 -14.24 -45.63
C SER A 188 -6.04 -13.31 -45.79
N THR A 189 -5.95 -12.40 -46.75
CA THR A 189 -6.99 -11.40 -47.03
C THR A 189 -8.17 -11.99 -47.80
N ASP A 190 -9.37 -11.70 -47.32
CA ASP A 190 -10.61 -11.95 -48.05
C ASP A 190 -10.88 -10.83 -49.06
N THR A 191 -10.98 -11.19 -50.34
CA THR A 191 -11.10 -10.21 -51.42
C THR A 191 -12.56 -9.91 -51.69
N LEU A 192 -13.02 -8.70 -51.38
CA LEU A 192 -14.44 -8.35 -51.47
C LEU A 192 -14.75 -7.65 -52.80
N ALA A 193 -15.69 -8.17 -53.59
CA ALA A 193 -16.21 -7.44 -54.76
C ALA A 193 -17.34 -6.49 -54.36
N ASN A 194 -18.13 -6.87 -53.36
CA ASN A 194 -19.22 -6.07 -52.80
C ASN A 194 -19.58 -6.53 -51.36
N ALA A 195 -20.51 -5.83 -50.71
CA ALA A 195 -20.91 -6.13 -49.33
C ALA A 195 -21.52 -7.55 -49.14
N ALA A 196 -22.20 -8.10 -50.16
CA ALA A 196 -22.81 -9.42 -50.07
C ALA A 196 -21.79 -10.56 -50.00
N ASP A 197 -20.52 -10.30 -50.30
CA ASP A 197 -19.44 -11.26 -50.15
C ASP A 197 -19.07 -11.49 -48.68
N ILE A 198 -19.39 -10.58 -47.75
CA ILE A 198 -19.06 -10.73 -46.31
C ILE A 198 -20.30 -10.72 -45.40
N GLU A 199 -21.45 -10.24 -45.89
CA GLU A 199 -22.70 -10.27 -45.11
C GLU A 199 -23.18 -11.70 -44.83
N GLY A 200 -23.50 -11.96 -43.56
CA GLY A 200 -23.93 -13.25 -43.05
C GLY A 200 -22.79 -14.16 -42.60
N VAL A 201 -21.54 -13.70 -42.66
CA VAL A 201 -20.38 -14.43 -42.13
C VAL A 201 -20.37 -14.35 -40.61
N ASP A 202 -20.10 -15.48 -39.97
CA ASP A 202 -19.93 -15.56 -38.53
C ASP A 202 -18.46 -15.35 -38.14
N ILE A 203 -18.22 -14.53 -37.12
CA ILE A 203 -16.90 -14.19 -36.58
C ILE A 203 -16.95 -14.25 -35.07
N ASN A 204 -15.91 -14.76 -34.43
CA ASN A 204 -15.79 -14.76 -32.97
C ASN A 204 -14.85 -13.62 -32.55
N VAL A 205 -15.33 -12.73 -31.69
CA VAL A 205 -14.62 -11.54 -31.22
C VAL A 205 -14.62 -11.55 -29.70
N LEU A 206 -13.42 -11.61 -29.10
CA LEU A 206 -13.22 -11.65 -27.65
C LEU A 206 -14.05 -12.74 -26.95
N GLY A 207 -14.12 -13.93 -27.56
CA GLY A 207 -14.86 -15.09 -27.07
C GLY A 207 -16.38 -15.02 -27.27
N LYS A 208 -16.90 -14.00 -27.97
CA LYS A 208 -18.32 -13.85 -28.29
C LYS A 208 -18.56 -14.06 -29.79
N PRO A 209 -19.52 -14.91 -30.20
CA PRO A 209 -19.88 -15.08 -31.59
C PRO A 209 -20.74 -13.90 -32.09
N TYR A 210 -20.39 -13.40 -33.27
CA TYR A 210 -21.08 -12.34 -34.00
C TYR A 210 -21.37 -12.81 -35.42
N THR A 211 -22.45 -12.29 -36.00
CA THR A 211 -22.72 -12.36 -37.44
C THR A 211 -22.54 -10.97 -38.04
N ILE A 212 -21.81 -10.85 -39.15
CA ILE A 212 -21.73 -9.60 -39.92
C ILE A 212 -23.06 -9.44 -40.66
N VAL A 213 -23.78 -8.35 -40.44
CA VAL A 213 -25.16 -8.18 -40.95
C VAL A 213 -25.30 -7.04 -41.95
N ASP A 214 -24.29 -6.18 -42.01
CA ASP A 214 -24.19 -5.06 -42.95
C ASP A 214 -22.71 -4.74 -43.16
N ALA A 215 -22.34 -4.35 -44.37
CA ALA A 215 -20.98 -4.01 -44.75
C ALA A 215 -20.95 -2.92 -45.82
N THR A 216 -19.91 -2.10 -45.82
CA THR A 216 -19.63 -1.15 -46.91
C THR A 216 -18.26 -1.46 -47.48
N VAL A 217 -18.24 -1.74 -48.79
CA VAL A 217 -17.04 -2.05 -49.56
C VAL A 217 -16.82 -0.94 -50.58
N SER A 218 -15.59 -0.43 -50.67
CA SER A 218 -15.21 0.61 -51.63
C SER A 218 -15.23 0.07 -53.07
N SER A 219 -15.15 0.96 -54.06
CA SER A 219 -15.02 0.55 -55.46
C SER A 219 -13.71 -0.19 -55.78
N THR A 220 -12.73 -0.18 -54.86
CA THR A 220 -11.47 -0.91 -54.97
C THR A 220 -11.48 -2.23 -54.20
N GLY A 221 -12.62 -2.62 -53.63
CA GLY A 221 -12.78 -3.87 -52.89
C GLY A 221 -12.34 -3.83 -51.42
N ASN A 222 -12.13 -2.63 -50.84
CA ASN A 222 -11.73 -2.51 -49.44
C ASN A 222 -12.95 -2.41 -48.53
N LEU A 223 -12.97 -3.16 -47.43
CA LEU A 223 -13.98 -2.98 -46.38
C LEU A 223 -13.73 -1.65 -45.65
N THR A 224 -14.72 -0.77 -45.60
CA THR A 224 -14.61 0.52 -44.89
C THR A 224 -15.54 0.62 -43.69
N LYS A 225 -16.53 -0.27 -43.62
CA LYS A 225 -17.50 -0.35 -42.52
C LYS A 225 -18.09 -1.75 -42.44
N PHE A 226 -18.34 -2.23 -41.24
CA PHE A 226 -19.18 -3.42 -41.02
C PHE A 226 -19.93 -3.33 -39.69
N VAL A 227 -21.07 -4.00 -39.65
CA VAL A 227 -21.94 -4.10 -38.48
C VAL A 227 -22.01 -5.56 -38.07
N MET A 228 -21.72 -5.80 -36.81
CA MET A 228 -21.78 -7.12 -36.19
C MET A 228 -22.96 -7.19 -35.22
N LEU A 229 -23.70 -8.30 -35.25
CA LEU A 229 -24.71 -8.63 -34.25
C LEU A 229 -24.32 -9.89 -33.49
N ALA A 230 -24.11 -9.76 -32.18
CA ALA A 230 -23.85 -10.89 -31.31
C ALA A 230 -25.12 -11.70 -31.07
N GLY A 231 -25.01 -13.03 -31.11
CA GLY A 231 -26.03 -13.94 -30.59
C GLY A 231 -26.18 -13.77 -29.08
N GLY A 232 -27.31 -13.21 -28.64
CA GLY A 232 -27.63 -13.03 -27.22
C GLY A 232 -28.09 -14.31 -26.52
N ALA A 233 -29.16 -14.20 -25.70
CA ALA A 233 -29.76 -15.32 -24.97
C ALA A 233 -30.34 -16.42 -25.89
N ALA A 234 -30.72 -16.06 -27.12
CA ALA A 234 -31.17 -17.01 -28.13
C ALA A 234 -30.99 -16.44 -29.55
N LYS A 235 -30.60 -17.28 -30.52
CA LYS A 235 -30.60 -17.01 -31.97
C LYS A 235 -31.43 -18.11 -32.65
N GLY A 236 -32.26 -17.74 -33.62
CA GLY A 236 -33.03 -18.72 -34.38
C GLY A 236 -33.86 -18.15 -35.50
N THR A 237 -34.13 -18.97 -36.51
CA THR A 237 -35.01 -18.63 -37.63
C THR A 237 -36.45 -18.90 -37.26
N ILE A 238 -37.28 -17.86 -37.28
CA ILE A 238 -38.71 -17.95 -37.03
C ILE A 238 -39.45 -17.79 -38.35
N VAL A 239 -40.19 -18.83 -38.73
CA VAL A 239 -41.14 -18.77 -39.84
C VAL A 239 -42.31 -17.86 -39.45
N LYS A 240 -42.83 -17.08 -40.40
CA LYS A 240 -44.02 -16.24 -40.23
C LYS A 240 -45.17 -17.04 -39.61
N GLY A 241 -45.67 -16.58 -38.46
CA GLY A 241 -46.72 -17.25 -37.68
C GLY A 241 -46.28 -18.52 -36.94
N GLY A 242 -44.97 -18.80 -36.89
CA GLY A 242 -44.38 -19.93 -36.19
C GLY A 242 -44.22 -19.72 -34.68
N THR A 243 -43.51 -20.66 -34.03
CA THR A 243 -43.30 -20.63 -32.58
C THR A 243 -42.47 -19.41 -32.16
N PRO A 244 -42.88 -18.68 -31.11
CA PRO A 244 -42.10 -17.57 -30.58
C PRO A 244 -40.71 -18.00 -30.09
N LEU A 245 -39.70 -17.17 -30.33
CA LEU A 245 -38.36 -17.29 -29.74
C LEU A 245 -38.24 -16.30 -28.58
N ASN A 246 -38.16 -16.78 -27.35
CA ASN A 246 -38.12 -15.95 -26.14
C ASN A 246 -39.19 -14.82 -26.14
N GLY A 247 -40.41 -15.13 -26.59
CA GLY A 247 -41.52 -14.17 -26.65
C GLY A 247 -41.59 -13.29 -27.91
N VAL A 248 -40.64 -13.43 -28.84
CA VAL A 248 -40.66 -12.74 -30.14
C VAL A 248 -41.30 -13.63 -31.20
N THR A 249 -42.30 -13.12 -31.93
CA THR A 249 -42.91 -13.80 -33.09
C THR A 249 -42.76 -13.00 -34.37
N VAL A 250 -42.59 -13.66 -35.52
CA VAL A 250 -42.61 -13.02 -36.84
C VAL A 250 -44.04 -12.98 -37.38
N THR A 251 -44.56 -11.78 -37.63
CA THR A 251 -45.93 -11.57 -38.12
C THR A 251 -45.98 -11.28 -39.62
N SER A 252 -44.96 -10.62 -40.18
CA SER A 252 -44.82 -10.44 -41.62
C SER A 252 -43.36 -10.25 -42.04
N VAL A 253 -43.08 -10.45 -43.32
CA VAL A 253 -41.79 -10.23 -43.96
C VAL A 253 -42.05 -9.38 -45.20
N SER A 254 -41.20 -8.39 -45.47
CA SER A 254 -41.34 -7.56 -46.65
C SER A 254 -41.03 -8.36 -47.93
N SER A 255 -41.73 -8.06 -49.02
CA SER A 255 -41.61 -8.81 -50.28
C SER A 255 -40.25 -8.69 -50.96
N ASP A 256 -39.47 -7.67 -50.60
CA ASP A 256 -38.09 -7.46 -51.04
C ASP A 256 -37.06 -8.18 -50.15
N GLY A 257 -37.49 -8.85 -49.09
CA GLY A 257 -36.60 -9.59 -48.17
C GLY A 257 -35.70 -8.70 -47.33
N THR A 258 -36.07 -7.44 -47.08
CA THR A 258 -35.22 -6.49 -46.33
C THR A 258 -35.71 -6.22 -44.90
N LYS A 259 -36.99 -6.46 -44.60
CA LYS A 259 -37.61 -6.14 -43.31
C LYS A 259 -38.39 -7.30 -42.73
N CYS A 260 -38.33 -7.39 -41.40
CA CYS A 260 -39.13 -8.30 -40.60
C CYS A 260 -40.07 -7.53 -39.68
N GLN A 261 -41.36 -7.87 -39.70
CA GLN A 261 -42.31 -7.39 -38.71
C GLN A 261 -42.40 -8.41 -37.59
N ILE A 262 -42.02 -7.99 -36.38
CA ILE A 262 -42.01 -8.82 -35.19
C ILE A 262 -43.05 -8.32 -34.17
N GLU A 263 -43.56 -9.23 -33.35
CA GLU A 263 -44.38 -8.91 -32.19
C GLU A 263 -43.67 -9.36 -30.91
N TYR A 264 -43.70 -8.50 -29.89
CA TYR A 264 -43.18 -8.77 -28.55
C TYR A 264 -44.10 -8.15 -27.51
N ALA A 265 -44.54 -8.94 -26.52
CA ALA A 265 -45.44 -8.50 -25.46
C ALA A 265 -46.70 -7.73 -25.95
N GLY A 266 -47.26 -8.14 -27.08
CA GLY A 266 -48.47 -7.55 -27.69
C GLY A 266 -48.23 -6.25 -28.49
N ALA A 267 -46.98 -5.81 -28.63
CA ALA A 267 -46.61 -4.68 -29.49
C ALA A 267 -45.88 -5.15 -30.73
N THR A 268 -46.15 -4.51 -31.87
CA THR A 268 -45.57 -4.87 -33.17
C THR A 268 -44.51 -3.85 -33.62
N TYR A 269 -43.40 -4.34 -34.15
CA TYR A 269 -42.26 -3.56 -34.60
C TYR A 269 -41.84 -4.01 -36.00
N LEU A 270 -41.54 -3.07 -36.89
CA LEU A 270 -40.96 -3.34 -38.20
C LEU A 270 -39.46 -3.02 -38.14
N LEU A 271 -38.61 -4.00 -38.39
CA LEU A 271 -37.15 -3.90 -38.30
C LEU A 271 -36.51 -4.28 -39.63
N ASP A 272 -35.52 -3.51 -40.06
CA ASP A 272 -34.67 -3.85 -41.20
C ASP A 272 -33.68 -4.97 -40.83
N LYS A 273 -33.19 -5.73 -41.81
CA LYS A 273 -32.01 -6.60 -41.65
C LYS A 273 -30.87 -5.78 -41.02
N GLY A 274 -30.22 -6.32 -40.00
CA GLY A 274 -29.14 -5.64 -39.26
C GLY A 274 -29.60 -4.56 -38.26
N ALA A 275 -30.90 -4.31 -38.15
CA ALA A 275 -31.45 -3.42 -37.14
C ALA A 275 -31.64 -4.12 -35.80
N THR A 276 -31.56 -3.34 -34.72
CA THR A 276 -31.88 -3.77 -33.36
C THR A 276 -32.98 -2.90 -32.78
N LYS A 277 -33.74 -3.46 -31.83
CA LYS A 277 -34.77 -2.74 -31.09
C LYS A 277 -34.74 -3.11 -29.62
N LYS A 278 -34.60 -2.09 -28.77
CA LYS A 278 -34.83 -2.23 -27.33
C LYS A 278 -36.33 -2.27 -27.04
N MET A 279 -36.76 -3.33 -26.37
CA MET A 279 -38.13 -3.61 -25.97
C MET A 279 -38.48 -2.94 -24.63
N SER A 280 -39.75 -3.01 -24.23
CA SER A 280 -40.28 -2.36 -23.02
C SER A 280 -39.66 -2.86 -21.71
N ASP A 281 -39.20 -4.10 -21.66
CA ASP A 281 -38.50 -4.72 -20.53
C ASP A 281 -36.98 -4.53 -20.57
N GLY A 282 -36.47 -3.84 -21.59
CA GLY A 282 -35.04 -3.62 -21.82
C GLY A 282 -34.35 -4.67 -22.68
N THR A 283 -35.02 -5.77 -23.04
CA THR A 283 -34.50 -6.80 -23.96
C THR A 283 -34.22 -6.19 -25.33
N ILE A 284 -33.07 -6.48 -25.93
CA ILE A 284 -32.73 -6.02 -27.28
C ILE A 284 -32.98 -7.15 -28.27
N VAL A 285 -33.77 -6.92 -29.31
CA VAL A 285 -34.01 -7.89 -30.39
C VAL A 285 -33.34 -7.38 -31.66
N GLY A 286 -32.58 -8.24 -32.34
CA GLY A 286 -31.95 -7.95 -33.63
C GLY A 286 -32.42 -8.89 -34.72
N ILE A 287 -32.41 -8.42 -35.96
CA ILE A 287 -32.66 -9.24 -37.16
C ILE A 287 -31.31 -9.47 -37.85
N THR A 288 -30.86 -10.72 -37.94
CA THR A 288 -29.60 -11.06 -38.61
C THR A 288 -29.80 -11.35 -40.09
N ASP A 289 -30.91 -11.99 -40.45
CA ASP A 289 -31.24 -12.30 -41.84
C ASP A 289 -32.75 -12.33 -42.08
N VAL A 290 -33.16 -12.14 -43.34
CA VAL A 290 -34.56 -12.10 -43.76
C VAL A 290 -34.74 -12.94 -45.02
N PHE A 291 -35.62 -13.93 -44.94
CA PHE A 291 -35.92 -14.85 -46.03
C PHE A 291 -37.34 -14.60 -46.55
N ALA A 292 -37.47 -13.93 -47.70
CA ALA A 292 -38.73 -13.75 -48.40
C ALA A 292 -38.82 -14.70 -49.60
N THR A 293 -39.85 -15.54 -49.66
CA THR A 293 -40.06 -16.47 -50.78
C THR A 293 -41.26 -16.04 -51.61
N GLY A 294 -40.99 -15.31 -52.70
CA GLY A 294 -42.01 -14.61 -53.47
C GLY A 294 -43.09 -15.45 -54.15
N LEU A 295 -42.90 -16.77 -54.37
CA LEU A 295 -43.89 -17.64 -55.03
C LEU A 295 -43.79 -19.11 -54.59
N THR A 296 -44.95 -19.69 -54.24
CA THR A 296 -45.32 -21.12 -54.06
C THR A 296 -44.21 -22.11 -53.65
N GLY A 297 -44.02 -22.28 -52.34
CA GLY A 297 -43.40 -23.47 -51.75
C GLY A 297 -42.49 -23.18 -50.56
N GLY A 298 -41.92 -21.97 -50.48
CA GLY A 298 -41.16 -21.49 -49.32
C GLY A 298 -42.05 -20.81 -48.29
N SER A 299 -41.61 -20.79 -47.04
CA SER A 299 -42.26 -20.01 -45.97
C SER A 299 -41.39 -18.81 -45.64
N ASP A 300 -41.97 -17.60 -45.65
CA ASP A 300 -41.27 -16.40 -45.24
C ASP A 300 -40.78 -16.53 -43.79
N SER A 301 -39.54 -16.17 -43.52
CA SER A 301 -38.94 -16.30 -42.19
C SER A 301 -37.90 -15.22 -41.93
N CYS A 302 -37.60 -14.99 -40.66
CA CYS A 302 -36.52 -14.10 -40.25
C CYS A 302 -35.63 -14.81 -39.25
N GLU A 303 -34.32 -14.60 -39.37
CA GLU A 303 -33.38 -14.98 -38.34
C GLU A 303 -33.31 -13.87 -37.28
N ILE A 304 -33.66 -14.23 -36.06
CA ILE A 304 -33.82 -13.31 -34.94
C ILE A 304 -32.82 -13.65 -33.85
N VAL A 305 -32.26 -12.61 -33.25
CA VAL A 305 -31.46 -12.69 -32.03
C VAL A 305 -32.16 -11.94 -30.91
N VAL A 306 -32.37 -12.61 -29.78
CA VAL A 306 -32.91 -12.02 -28.55
C VAL A 306 -31.77 -11.81 -27.55
N GLY A 307 -31.67 -10.61 -26.99
CA GLY A 307 -30.49 -10.14 -26.26
C GLY A 307 -29.35 -9.69 -27.17
N ALA A 308 -29.66 -9.19 -28.37
CA ALA A 308 -28.67 -8.82 -29.37
C ALA A 308 -27.75 -7.69 -28.88
N ASN A 309 -26.47 -7.78 -29.22
CA ASN A 309 -25.50 -6.70 -29.01
C ASN A 309 -24.95 -6.26 -30.38
N LYS A 310 -25.30 -5.04 -30.80
CA LYS A 310 -24.90 -4.46 -32.08
C LYS A 310 -23.59 -3.70 -31.93
N VAL A 311 -22.60 -4.00 -32.76
CA VAL A 311 -21.32 -3.28 -32.83
C VAL A 311 -21.11 -2.79 -34.25
N GLU A 312 -20.88 -1.50 -34.43
CA GLU A 312 -20.58 -0.87 -35.71
C GLU A 312 -19.12 -0.40 -35.71
N ILE A 313 -18.37 -0.88 -36.70
CA ILE A 313 -16.95 -0.57 -36.92
C ILE A 313 -16.86 0.15 -38.27
N GLU A 314 -16.26 1.34 -38.28
CA GLU A 314 -16.07 2.16 -39.49
C GLU A 314 -14.66 2.78 -39.46
N GLU A 315 -13.98 2.76 -40.61
CA GLU A 315 -12.59 3.22 -40.73
C GLU A 315 -12.39 4.66 -40.23
N GLY A 316 -11.48 4.83 -39.27
CA GLY A 316 -11.13 6.12 -38.68
C GLY A 316 -12.26 6.76 -37.86
N LYS A 317 -13.30 6.00 -37.49
CA LYS A 317 -14.41 6.46 -36.67
C LYS A 317 -14.40 5.81 -35.30
N LYS A 318 -15.18 6.39 -34.39
CA LYS A 318 -15.47 5.80 -33.09
C LYS A 318 -16.40 4.61 -33.26
N VAL A 319 -16.20 3.59 -32.42
CA VAL A 319 -17.05 2.41 -32.36
C VAL A 319 -18.41 2.79 -31.81
N LYS A 320 -19.48 2.24 -32.41
CA LYS A 320 -20.83 2.33 -31.82
C LYS A 320 -21.27 0.98 -31.30
N VAL A 321 -21.78 0.98 -30.07
CA VAL A 321 -22.33 -0.21 -29.42
C VAL A 321 -23.79 0.07 -29.09
N ASN A 322 -24.71 -0.73 -29.62
CA ASN A 322 -26.16 -0.53 -29.51
C ASN A 322 -26.59 0.91 -29.84
N GLU A 323 -26.08 1.42 -30.95
CA GLU A 323 -26.33 2.79 -31.48
C GLU A 323 -25.73 3.93 -30.65
N VAL A 324 -25.01 3.63 -29.56
CA VAL A 324 -24.31 4.62 -28.74
C VAL A 324 -22.84 4.69 -29.16
N GLU A 325 -22.38 5.88 -29.54
CA GLU A 325 -20.98 6.13 -29.85
C GLU A 325 -20.12 6.08 -28.58
N ILE A 326 -19.10 5.22 -28.58
CA ILE A 326 -18.12 5.16 -27.51
C ILE A 326 -17.04 6.21 -27.80
N SER A 327 -17.14 7.35 -27.14
CA SER A 327 -16.38 8.58 -27.45
C SER A 327 -14.85 8.41 -27.48
N ASP A 328 -14.35 7.39 -26.82
CA ASP A 328 -12.94 7.16 -26.49
C ASP A 328 -12.30 6.09 -27.36
N THR A 329 -12.91 5.78 -28.49
CA THR A 329 -12.46 4.70 -29.37
C THR A 329 -12.09 5.21 -30.74
N VAL A 330 -11.16 4.53 -31.40
CA VAL A 330 -10.95 4.66 -32.84
C VAL A 330 -10.81 3.27 -33.42
N ALA A 331 -11.61 2.98 -34.44
CA ALA A 331 -11.52 1.77 -35.23
C ALA A 331 -10.67 2.01 -36.47
N HIS A 332 -9.86 1.02 -36.81
CA HIS A 332 -9.16 0.93 -38.10
C HIS A 332 -9.38 -0.43 -38.73
N ILE A 333 -9.49 -0.46 -40.05
CA ILE A 333 -9.70 -1.60 -40.94
C ILE A 333 -8.52 -1.62 -41.92
N GLY A 334 -8.03 -2.82 -42.22
CA GLY A 334 -6.93 -3.04 -43.16
C GLY A 334 -7.23 -2.54 -44.57
N ASN A 335 -6.16 -2.20 -45.30
CA ASN A 335 -6.26 -1.78 -46.69
C ASN A 335 -5.98 -2.99 -47.59
N GLY A 336 -7.00 -3.57 -48.22
CA GLY A 336 -6.81 -4.67 -49.18
C GLY A 336 -7.93 -5.69 -49.29
N GLY A 337 -9.07 -5.50 -48.61
CA GLY A 337 -10.15 -6.48 -48.52
C GLY A 337 -10.66 -6.56 -47.09
N PHE A 338 -10.85 -7.77 -46.57
CA PHE A 338 -11.02 -8.04 -45.14
C PHE A 338 -9.92 -8.98 -44.66
N ASP A 339 -8.93 -8.43 -43.97
CA ASP A 339 -7.82 -9.16 -43.34
C ASP A 339 -7.60 -8.76 -41.90
N MET A 340 -7.69 -7.47 -41.62
CA MET A 340 -7.35 -6.92 -40.32
C MET A 340 -8.34 -5.85 -39.92
N TRP A 341 -8.62 -5.77 -38.63
CA TRP A 341 -9.16 -4.58 -38.02
C TRP A 341 -8.71 -4.47 -36.57
N ASN A 342 -8.74 -3.26 -36.04
CA ASN A 342 -8.39 -3.00 -34.66
C ASN A 342 -9.25 -1.90 -34.06
N VAL A 343 -9.36 -1.93 -32.73
CA VAL A 343 -10.01 -0.88 -31.96
C VAL A 343 -9.06 -0.44 -30.86
N THR A 344 -8.75 0.84 -30.86
CA THR A 344 -8.05 1.50 -29.76
C THR A 344 -9.08 2.04 -28.77
N TYR A 345 -8.75 2.01 -27.48
CA TYR A 345 -9.52 2.66 -26.42
C TYR A 345 -8.63 3.59 -25.61
N THR A 346 -9.03 4.85 -25.45
CA THR A 346 -8.28 5.92 -24.79
C THR A 346 -9.11 6.52 -23.65
N PRO A 347 -8.82 6.18 -22.37
CA PRO A 347 -9.65 6.62 -21.25
C PRO A 347 -9.81 8.16 -21.16
N ASN A 348 -11.04 8.67 -21.22
CA ASN A 348 -11.33 10.10 -21.02
C ASN A 348 -11.50 10.53 -19.56
N GLU A 349 -11.54 9.57 -18.65
CA GLU A 349 -11.67 9.74 -17.21
C GLU A 349 -10.59 8.94 -16.50
N LYS A 350 -10.10 9.50 -15.40
CA LYS A 350 -9.15 8.81 -14.54
C LYS A 350 -9.90 7.90 -13.58
N LYS A 351 -9.30 6.80 -13.15
CA LYS A 351 -9.85 5.92 -12.10
C LYS A 351 -8.77 5.47 -11.13
N TYR A 352 -9.14 5.37 -9.86
CA TYR A 352 -8.35 4.80 -8.79
C TYR A 352 -9.00 3.47 -8.41
N LEU A 353 -8.33 2.35 -8.68
CA LEU A 353 -8.84 1.03 -8.32
C LEU A 353 -8.16 0.59 -7.01
N LYS A 354 -8.96 0.31 -5.99
CA LYS A 354 -8.49 -0.33 -4.75
C LYS A 354 -8.32 -1.84 -4.93
N ALA A 355 -7.66 -2.49 -3.98
CA ALA A 355 -7.55 -3.93 -3.97
C ALA A 355 -8.94 -4.58 -4.04
N GLY A 356 -9.11 -5.52 -4.97
CA GLY A 356 -10.35 -6.20 -5.31
C GLY A 356 -11.23 -5.48 -6.35
N GLU A 357 -10.95 -4.22 -6.68
CA GLU A 357 -11.75 -3.48 -7.67
C GLU A 357 -11.37 -3.82 -9.11
N GLU A 358 -12.34 -3.61 -10.01
CA GLU A 358 -12.25 -4.00 -11.42
C GLU A 358 -12.50 -2.83 -12.38
N TYR A 359 -11.79 -2.84 -13.51
CA TYR A 359 -12.00 -1.95 -14.64
C TYR A 359 -12.38 -2.77 -15.86
N LYS A 360 -13.63 -2.64 -16.32
CA LYS A 360 -14.20 -3.42 -17.42
C LYS A 360 -13.90 -2.78 -18.76
N ASP A 361 -13.64 -3.60 -19.77
CA ASP A 361 -13.62 -3.21 -21.17
C ASP A 361 -14.94 -2.50 -21.55
N PRO A 362 -14.91 -1.20 -21.86
CA PRO A 362 -16.11 -0.44 -22.19
C PRO A 362 -16.58 -0.64 -23.63
N VAL A 363 -15.78 -1.28 -24.49
CA VAL A 363 -16.10 -1.45 -25.91
C VAL A 363 -16.90 -2.73 -26.12
N PHE A 364 -16.32 -3.88 -25.81
CA PHE A 364 -16.98 -5.17 -26.06
C PHE A 364 -17.57 -5.79 -24.78
N GLY A 365 -17.23 -5.25 -23.61
CA GLY A 365 -17.60 -5.83 -22.31
C GLY A 365 -17.15 -7.28 -22.21
N ALA A 366 -15.95 -7.59 -22.71
CA ALA A 366 -15.47 -8.97 -22.81
C ALA A 366 -14.48 -9.35 -21.69
N PHE A 367 -13.67 -8.39 -21.25
CA PHE A 367 -12.67 -8.60 -20.20
C PHE A 367 -12.67 -7.46 -19.17
N LYS A 368 -11.87 -7.64 -18.12
CA LYS A 368 -11.63 -6.66 -17.06
C LYS A 368 -10.21 -6.77 -16.53
N PHE A 369 -9.65 -5.63 -16.14
CA PHE A 369 -8.51 -5.56 -15.25
C PHE A 369 -8.99 -5.66 -13.80
N VAL A 370 -8.29 -6.41 -12.96
CA VAL A 370 -8.58 -6.54 -11.53
C VAL A 370 -7.31 -6.24 -10.74
N PHE A 371 -7.38 -5.28 -9.83
CA PHE A 371 -6.27 -4.98 -8.95
C PHE A 371 -6.31 -5.90 -7.73
N GLY A 372 -5.33 -6.79 -7.59
CA GLY A 372 -5.20 -7.71 -6.47
C GLY A 372 -4.68 -7.07 -5.18
N GLY A 373 -4.18 -5.84 -5.25
CA GLY A 373 -3.51 -5.15 -4.15
C GLY A 373 -1.98 -5.20 -4.24
N VAL A 374 -1.31 -4.65 -3.23
CA VAL A 374 0.14 -4.62 -3.09
C VAL A 374 0.60 -5.72 -2.15
N THR A 375 1.71 -6.39 -2.46
CA THR A 375 2.30 -7.48 -1.69
C THR A 375 3.82 -7.37 -1.69
N SER A 376 4.50 -8.16 -0.87
CA SER A 376 5.95 -8.40 -0.97
C SER A 376 6.23 -9.90 -0.84
N GLU A 377 7.42 -10.33 -1.23
CA GLU A 377 7.91 -11.70 -1.01
C GLU A 377 8.18 -11.99 0.47
N SER A 378 8.38 -10.95 1.28
CA SER A 378 8.50 -11.05 2.73
C SER A 378 7.47 -10.17 3.42
N ALA A 379 6.95 -10.66 4.54
CA ALA A 379 6.07 -9.90 5.42
C ALA A 379 6.83 -9.16 6.53
N LEU A 380 8.16 -9.31 6.60
CA LEU A 380 8.99 -8.66 7.61
C LEU A 380 9.18 -7.19 7.26
N VAL A 381 9.04 -6.34 8.29
CA VAL A 381 9.21 -4.89 8.19
C VAL A 381 10.00 -4.38 9.39
N ASP A 382 10.79 -3.35 9.16
CA ASP A 382 11.40 -2.54 10.22
C ASP A 382 10.64 -1.25 10.40
N ASN A 383 10.41 -0.90 11.66
CA ASN A 383 9.77 0.34 12.06
C ASN A 383 10.85 1.30 12.54
N ILE A 384 11.06 2.38 11.81
CA ILE A 384 12.08 3.39 12.10
C ILE A 384 11.36 4.68 12.46
N LYS A 385 11.52 5.18 13.68
CA LYS A 385 10.92 6.42 14.14
C LYS A 385 12.00 7.43 14.51
N VAL A 386 11.93 8.62 13.92
CA VAL A 386 12.66 9.79 14.38
C VAL A 386 11.65 10.77 14.97
N GLU A 387 11.87 11.20 16.20
CA GLU A 387 10.93 12.05 16.95
C GLU A 387 11.65 13.20 17.63
N SER A 388 11.08 14.41 17.58
CA SER A 388 11.62 15.59 18.24
C SER A 388 11.10 15.72 19.66
N THR A 389 11.94 16.21 20.55
CA THR A 389 11.55 16.64 21.89
C THR A 389 11.52 18.16 21.93
N SER A 390 11.64 18.78 23.12
CA SER A 390 11.85 20.23 23.23
C SER A 390 13.28 20.67 22.86
N SER A 391 14.25 19.76 22.92
CA SER A 391 15.68 20.09 22.83
C SER A 391 16.54 19.01 22.20
N SER A 392 15.96 17.91 21.71
CA SER A 392 16.70 16.77 21.15
C SER A 392 15.88 16.01 20.13
N PHE A 393 16.54 15.07 19.45
CA PHE A 393 15.94 14.14 18.50
C PHE A 393 16.28 12.71 18.92
N THR A 394 15.26 11.86 18.86
CA THR A 394 15.36 10.45 19.26
C THR A 394 15.17 9.52 18.07
N LEU A 395 15.85 8.38 18.09
CA LEU A 395 15.73 7.30 17.10
C LEU A 395 15.20 6.05 17.80
N SER A 396 14.14 5.45 17.24
CA SER A 396 13.68 4.12 17.62
C SER A 396 13.71 3.22 16.39
N THR A 397 14.42 2.09 16.46
CA THR A 397 14.57 1.16 15.33
C THR A 397 15.03 -0.21 15.81
N PRO A 398 14.59 -1.31 15.19
CA PRO A 398 15.31 -2.57 15.32
C PRO A 398 16.72 -2.44 14.71
N THR A 399 17.70 -3.08 15.34
CA THR A 399 19.06 -3.28 14.82
C THR A 399 19.26 -4.76 14.54
N ASN A 400 20.37 -5.12 13.90
CA ASN A 400 20.74 -6.53 13.72
C ASN A 400 20.96 -7.23 15.08
N GLY A 401 21.48 -6.49 16.07
CA GLY A 401 21.73 -6.95 17.43
C GLY A 401 20.52 -7.01 18.37
N GLY A 402 19.56 -6.10 18.19
CA GLY A 402 18.47 -5.89 19.14
C GLY A 402 17.54 -4.76 18.70
N SER A 403 17.35 -3.76 19.55
CA SER A 403 16.51 -2.61 19.23
C SER A 403 16.92 -1.38 20.01
N LEU A 404 16.90 -0.23 19.34
CA LEU A 404 16.97 1.08 19.96
C LEU A 404 15.56 1.58 20.26
N ASP A 405 15.32 2.02 21.49
CA ASP A 405 14.10 2.71 21.92
C ASP A 405 14.46 4.12 22.38
N LYS A 406 13.98 5.13 21.65
CA LYS A 406 14.23 6.55 21.92
C LYS A 406 15.69 6.94 22.16
N PHE A 407 16.62 6.35 21.41
CA PHE A 407 18.04 6.72 21.45
C PHE A 407 18.23 8.20 21.08
N VAL A 408 18.75 9.01 22.01
CA VAL A 408 19.03 10.44 21.76
C VAL A 408 20.31 10.57 20.94
N PHE A 409 20.17 10.80 19.63
CA PHE A 409 21.32 10.87 18.73
C PHE A 409 21.75 12.31 18.44
N CYS A 410 20.88 13.29 18.66
CA CYS A 410 21.20 14.69 18.42
C CYS A 410 20.48 15.59 19.42
N TYR A 411 21.16 16.63 19.90
CA TYR A 411 20.64 17.60 20.85
C TYR A 411 20.91 19.04 20.41
N ARG A 412 20.15 19.97 20.96
CA ARG A 412 20.32 21.42 20.81
C ARG A 412 21.09 21.95 22.02
N ASN A 413 22.27 22.51 21.79
CA ASN A 413 23.03 23.18 22.85
C ASN A 413 22.50 24.59 23.17
N ASP A 414 23.10 25.24 24.17
CA ASP A 414 22.70 26.58 24.63
C ASP A 414 22.90 27.69 23.58
N THR A 415 23.77 27.46 22.59
CA THR A 415 23.97 28.38 21.45
C THR A 415 23.02 28.08 20.27
N ASN A 416 22.01 27.23 20.48
CA ASN A 416 21.02 26.80 19.50
C ASN A 416 21.60 26.04 18.30
N GLN A 417 22.71 25.33 18.50
CA GLN A 417 23.33 24.47 17.49
C GLN A 417 22.92 23.02 17.73
N LEU A 418 22.68 22.29 16.64
CA LEU A 418 22.44 20.86 16.68
C LEU A 418 23.76 20.08 16.67
N LEU A 419 23.92 19.17 17.62
CA LEU A 419 25.14 18.41 17.88
C LEU A 419 24.79 16.94 18.11
N LEU A 420 25.64 16.01 17.64
CA LEU A 420 25.44 14.58 17.86
C LEU A 420 25.68 14.22 19.33
N GLY A 421 24.74 13.50 19.94
CA GLY A 421 24.74 13.14 21.35
C GLY A 421 23.45 13.57 22.05
N GLU A 422 23.48 13.52 23.37
CA GLU A 422 22.39 13.94 24.26
C GLU A 422 22.67 15.28 24.90
N ASP A 423 23.95 15.55 25.20
CA ASP A 423 24.45 16.83 25.66
C ASP A 423 25.96 16.95 25.38
N ALA A 424 26.61 17.95 25.99
CA ALA A 424 28.02 18.24 25.77
C ALA A 424 28.97 17.18 26.33
N ASP A 425 28.53 16.44 27.35
CA ASP A 425 29.31 15.43 28.07
C ASP A 425 28.98 14.04 27.51
N ASN A 426 27.71 13.81 27.17
CA ASN A 426 27.20 12.59 26.56
C ASN A 426 27.18 12.69 25.02
N GLN A 427 28.34 12.66 24.37
CA GLN A 427 28.46 12.83 22.91
C GLN A 427 28.17 11.54 22.12
N PHE A 428 27.81 11.65 20.82
CA PHE A 428 27.66 10.50 19.92
C PHE A 428 28.65 10.55 18.75
N VAL A 429 29.54 9.57 18.68
CA VAL A 429 30.62 9.47 17.69
C VAL A 429 30.26 8.48 16.58
N VAL A 430 30.22 8.96 15.34
CA VAL A 430 29.88 8.12 14.17
C VAL A 430 31.05 7.94 13.21
N GLU A 431 32.10 8.76 13.32
CA GLU A 431 33.23 8.76 12.39
C GLU A 431 34.47 8.08 12.97
N ASN A 432 35.09 7.24 12.15
CA ASN A 432 36.38 6.64 12.47
C ASN A 432 37.48 7.73 12.50
N GLY A 433 38.39 7.66 13.48
CA GLY A 433 39.46 8.67 13.67
C GLY A 433 39.01 9.91 14.44
N ALA A 434 37.77 9.96 14.92
CA ALA A 434 37.29 11.04 15.78
C ALA A 434 38.11 11.13 17.07
N ASN A 435 38.27 12.35 17.58
CA ASN A 435 38.90 12.61 18.87
C ASN A 435 37.99 13.52 19.68
N LEU A 436 37.61 13.07 20.87
CA LEU A 436 36.89 13.88 21.84
C LEU A 436 37.87 14.37 22.89
N SER A 437 37.90 15.69 23.11
CA SER A 437 38.71 16.33 24.14
C SER A 437 37.80 17.13 25.05
N ASN A 438 37.91 16.96 26.36
CA ASN A 438 37.20 17.83 27.28
C ASN A 438 38.01 19.12 27.47
N ALA A 439 37.46 20.25 27.00
CA ALA A 439 38.12 21.55 27.09
C ALA A 439 38.26 22.06 28.54
N SER A 440 37.59 21.42 29.49
CA SER A 440 37.62 21.72 30.93
C SER A 440 38.78 21.03 31.67
N VAL A 441 39.47 20.09 31.02
CA VAL A 441 40.50 19.21 31.62
C VAL A 441 41.86 19.85 31.36
N GLY A 442 42.48 20.39 32.42
CA GLY A 442 43.90 20.75 32.38
C GLY A 442 44.78 19.50 32.31
N GLU A 443 46.07 19.66 32.00
CA GLU A 443 47.00 18.52 32.07
C GLU A 443 46.92 17.84 33.46
N GLY A 444 46.51 16.57 33.51
CA GLY A 444 46.49 15.75 34.73
C GLY A 444 45.19 15.70 35.56
N THR A 445 44.02 15.96 34.97
CA THR A 445 42.70 15.72 35.60
C THR A 445 41.98 14.50 35.02
N ASP A 446 41.08 13.88 35.81
CA ASP A 446 40.32 12.69 35.43
C ASP A 446 39.39 12.94 34.23
N ILE A 447 39.23 11.90 33.39
CA ILE A 447 38.42 11.93 32.16
C ILE A 447 37.00 11.39 32.37
N THR A 448 36.56 11.28 33.62
CA THR A 448 35.23 10.83 34.04
C THR A 448 34.10 11.66 33.42
N ASP A 449 34.36 12.91 33.05
CA ASP A 449 33.40 13.77 32.33
C ASP A 449 33.10 13.29 30.88
N LEU A 450 33.79 12.26 30.38
CA LEU A 450 33.51 11.62 29.09
C LEU A 450 32.72 10.30 29.24
N GLU A 451 32.34 9.93 30.46
CA GLU A 451 31.32 8.90 30.72
C GLU A 451 30.01 9.24 29.98
N GLY A 452 29.29 8.21 29.54
CA GLY A 452 28.08 8.34 28.72
C GLY A 452 28.35 8.71 27.24
N THR A 453 29.62 8.84 26.84
CA THR A 453 29.99 8.92 25.43
C THR A 453 29.54 7.65 24.69
N ARG A 454 28.81 7.84 23.59
CA ARG A 454 28.31 6.76 22.72
C ARG A 454 29.00 6.78 21.38
N PHE A 455 29.16 5.61 20.76
CA PHE A 455 29.72 5.52 19.41
C PHE A 455 29.07 4.41 18.59
N LEU A 456 29.06 4.64 17.28
CA LEU A 456 28.53 3.69 16.30
C LEU A 456 29.53 2.58 16.05
N TYR A 457 29.09 1.35 16.29
CA TYR A 457 29.82 0.11 16.02
C TYR A 457 29.17 -0.57 14.83
N THR A 458 29.79 -0.51 13.65
CA THR A 458 29.23 -1.15 12.43
C THR A 458 30.31 -1.89 11.66
N PHE A 459 30.26 -3.22 11.62
CA PHE A 459 31.29 -4.06 11.00
C PHE A 459 30.74 -5.00 9.94
N GLY A 460 31.60 -5.39 9.00
CA GLY A 460 31.23 -6.28 7.89
C GLY A 460 30.89 -5.54 6.61
N THR A 461 30.55 -6.28 5.55
CA THR A 461 30.19 -5.68 4.27
C THR A 461 28.78 -5.09 4.34
N VAL A 462 28.47 -4.05 3.55
CA VAL A 462 27.13 -3.44 3.44
C VAL A 462 25.97 -4.46 3.40
N ALA A 463 26.20 -5.61 2.74
CA ALA A 463 25.25 -6.72 2.62
C ALA A 463 24.94 -7.48 3.91
N ASN A 464 25.91 -7.56 4.83
CA ASN A 464 25.86 -8.37 6.05
C ASN A 464 26.42 -7.57 7.24
N ALA A 465 26.28 -6.24 7.21
CA ALA A 465 26.85 -5.39 8.23
C ALA A 465 26.09 -5.58 9.53
N ASP A 466 26.83 -5.73 10.63
CA ASP A 466 26.28 -5.82 11.97
C ASP A 466 26.47 -4.48 12.69
N SER A 467 25.39 -3.92 13.20
CA SER A 467 25.34 -2.54 13.71
C SER A 467 24.81 -2.48 15.12
N HIS A 468 25.55 -1.78 15.96
CA HIS A 468 25.28 -1.55 17.38
C HIS A 468 25.64 -0.13 17.78
N ILE A 469 25.12 0.28 18.94
CA ILE A 469 25.59 1.49 19.62
C ILE A 469 26.23 1.07 20.92
N ILE A 470 27.48 1.50 21.14
CA ILE A 470 28.21 1.22 22.36
C ILE A 470 28.30 2.52 23.17
N GLU A 471 28.04 2.44 24.47
CA GLU A 471 28.22 3.51 25.44
C GLU A 471 29.38 3.18 26.38
N ILE A 472 30.22 4.18 26.66
CA ILE A 472 31.25 4.13 27.70
C ILE A 472 30.58 4.49 29.02
N VAL A 473 30.44 3.52 29.92
CA VAL A 473 29.69 3.67 31.17
C VAL A 473 30.57 4.24 32.27
N ASP A 474 31.81 3.78 32.37
CA ASP A 474 32.76 4.20 33.40
C ASP A 474 34.19 4.18 32.83
N ILE A 475 35.04 5.09 33.33
CA ILE A 475 36.47 5.12 33.02
C ILE A 475 37.26 5.26 34.33
N ASP A 476 37.72 4.12 34.85
CA ASP A 476 38.57 4.07 36.03
C ASP A 476 40.04 4.34 35.65
N THR A 477 40.43 5.61 35.73
CA THR A 477 41.80 6.06 35.48
C THR A 477 42.82 5.57 36.52
N ALA A 478 42.37 5.12 37.70
CA ALA A 478 43.24 4.65 38.76
C ALA A 478 43.65 3.19 38.55
N ASN A 479 42.73 2.36 38.04
CA ASN A 479 42.96 0.95 37.73
C ASN A 479 43.26 0.71 36.25
N ASN A 480 43.05 1.71 35.39
CA ASN A 480 43.10 1.61 33.93
C ASN A 480 42.10 0.58 33.39
N GLU A 481 40.88 0.63 33.92
CA GLU A 481 39.75 -0.21 33.54
C GLU A 481 38.63 0.68 32.98
N THR A 482 37.78 0.14 32.11
CA THR A 482 36.61 0.86 31.59
C THR A 482 35.43 -0.08 31.41
N ASP A 483 34.23 0.45 31.60
CA ASP A 483 32.97 -0.26 31.43
C ASP A 483 32.25 0.20 30.17
N PHE A 484 31.60 -0.73 29.50
CA PHE A 484 30.77 -0.47 28.32
C PHE A 484 29.41 -1.13 28.43
N ILE A 485 28.45 -0.59 27.69
CA ILE A 485 27.18 -1.26 27.41
C ILE A 485 26.85 -1.18 25.91
N VAL A 486 26.39 -2.30 25.35
CA VAL A 486 25.82 -2.35 23.99
C VAL A 486 24.36 -1.93 24.11
N VAL A 487 24.05 -0.68 23.78
CA VAL A 487 22.78 0.00 24.06
C VAL A 487 21.58 -0.73 23.47
N ASP A 488 21.70 -1.25 22.26
CA ASP A 488 20.61 -1.93 21.56
C ASP A 488 20.29 -3.34 22.10
N THR A 489 21.20 -3.94 22.87
CA THR A 489 21.02 -5.27 23.49
C THR A 489 20.96 -5.24 25.02
N GLY A 490 21.43 -4.15 25.64
CA GLY A 490 21.63 -4.04 27.08
C GLY A 490 22.80 -4.87 27.62
N THR A 491 23.69 -5.38 26.76
CA THR A 491 24.79 -6.27 27.16
C THR A 491 25.94 -5.47 27.79
N PRO A 492 26.30 -5.69 29.06
CA PRO A 492 27.40 -4.98 29.71
C PRO A 492 28.76 -5.68 29.51
N TYR A 493 29.82 -4.88 29.49
CA TYR A 493 31.21 -5.31 29.55
C TYR A 493 31.90 -4.51 30.65
N THR A 494 32.30 -5.16 31.74
CA THR A 494 32.79 -4.48 32.94
C THR A 494 34.26 -4.77 33.20
N ASN A 495 34.97 -3.81 33.78
CA ASN A 495 36.38 -3.85 34.16
C ASN A 495 37.28 -4.29 33.00
N VAL A 496 37.10 -3.66 31.83
CA VAL A 496 37.90 -3.98 30.65
C VAL A 496 39.19 -3.16 30.68
N ASP A 497 40.32 -3.86 30.75
CA ASP A 497 41.65 -3.24 30.82
C ASP A 497 41.94 -2.35 29.59
N TYR A 498 42.53 -1.18 29.83
CA TYR A 498 43.14 -0.35 28.80
C TYR A 498 44.56 0.07 29.18
N THR A 499 45.36 0.41 28.16
CA THR A 499 46.68 1.02 28.35
C THR A 499 46.59 2.52 28.08
N PRO A 500 46.82 3.38 29.09
CA PRO A 500 46.82 4.82 28.91
C PRO A 500 47.74 5.31 27.78
N GLU A 501 47.31 6.37 27.10
CA GLU A 501 48.02 7.05 26.01
C GLU A 501 48.36 6.19 24.79
N THR A 502 47.83 4.97 24.73
CA THR A 502 48.01 4.02 23.63
C THR A 502 46.65 3.50 23.18
N ALA A 503 46.48 3.29 21.88
CA ALA A 503 45.27 2.66 21.36
C ALA A 503 45.16 1.23 21.89
N SER A 504 44.16 0.99 22.74
CA SER A 504 43.82 -0.31 23.30
C SER A 504 42.73 -0.94 22.46
N ALA A 505 42.88 -2.22 22.11
CA ALA A 505 41.90 -2.95 21.32
C ALA A 505 40.87 -3.61 22.24
N PHE A 506 39.60 -3.40 21.92
CA PHE A 506 38.45 -3.97 22.63
C PHE A 506 37.73 -4.90 21.67
N THR A 507 37.55 -6.15 22.06
CA THR A 507 36.81 -7.15 21.28
C THR A 507 35.47 -7.39 21.94
N PHE A 508 34.40 -6.89 21.31
CA PHE A 508 33.03 -7.17 21.72
C PHE A 508 32.36 -7.97 20.62
N MET A 509 31.53 -8.94 21.00
CA MET A 509 30.87 -9.82 20.04
C MET A 509 31.93 -10.46 19.11
N ASP A 510 31.80 -10.27 17.79
CA ASP A 510 32.67 -10.90 16.78
C ASP A 510 33.76 -10.00 16.19
N ASN A 511 33.79 -8.69 16.49
CA ASN A 511 34.79 -7.76 15.94
C ASN A 511 35.50 -6.93 17.02
N SER A 512 36.59 -6.27 16.63
CA SER A 512 37.40 -5.45 17.51
C SER A 512 37.42 -4.00 17.04
N PHE A 513 37.30 -3.07 17.98
CA PHE A 513 37.58 -1.65 17.78
C PHE A 513 38.71 -1.21 18.70
N SER A 514 39.16 0.04 18.60
CA SER A 514 40.22 0.56 19.47
C SER A 514 39.93 1.96 19.97
N LEU A 515 40.20 2.20 21.25
CA LEU A 515 40.16 3.52 21.86
C LEU A 515 41.54 3.89 22.37
N ASN A 516 41.96 5.13 22.13
CA ASN A 516 43.12 5.73 22.79
C ASN A 516 42.62 6.65 23.90
N ILE A 517 42.71 6.16 25.13
CA ILE A 517 42.29 6.89 26.32
C ILE A 517 43.52 7.57 26.93
N SER A 518 43.52 8.89 26.97
CA SER A 518 44.67 9.69 27.37
C SER A 518 44.31 10.63 28.52
N ASN A 519 44.76 10.24 29.72
CA ASN A 519 44.54 11.00 30.96
C ASN A 519 45.45 12.23 30.98
N LYS A 520 46.62 12.15 30.32
CA LYS A 520 47.56 13.26 30.20
C LYS A 520 46.97 14.46 29.44
N TYR A 521 46.24 14.20 28.36
CA TYR A 521 45.70 15.24 27.48
C TYR A 521 44.16 15.39 27.59
N GLY A 522 43.50 14.61 28.43
CA GLY A 522 42.07 14.72 28.69
C GLY A 522 41.20 14.35 27.49
N ASN A 523 41.57 13.31 26.74
CA ASN A 523 40.95 13.00 25.46
C ASN A 523 40.78 11.49 25.20
N ILE A 524 39.80 11.15 24.37
CA ILE A 524 39.55 9.80 23.84
C ILE A 524 39.61 9.85 22.31
N GLY A 525 40.49 9.04 21.72
CA GLY A 525 40.59 8.85 20.27
C GLY A 525 39.91 7.55 19.84
N PHE A 526 39.08 7.60 18.81
CA PHE A 526 38.30 6.46 18.28
C PHE A 526 38.95 5.93 17.01
N THR A 527 39.29 4.64 16.95
CA THR A 527 39.91 4.02 15.79
C THR A 527 39.27 2.66 15.49
N SER A 528 39.03 2.40 14.21
CA SER A 528 38.39 1.18 13.71
C SER A 528 37.07 0.90 14.42
N ILE A 529 36.22 1.91 14.63
CA ILE A 529 34.90 1.74 15.27
C ILE A 529 33.83 1.30 14.27
N ASN A 530 34.03 1.51 12.97
CA ASN A 530 33.14 1.05 11.91
C ASN A 530 33.87 0.85 10.57
N ASP A 531 33.34 -0.06 9.75
CA ASP A 531 33.78 -0.35 8.37
C ASP A 531 32.96 0.43 7.32
N ASN A 532 31.79 0.95 7.72
CA ASN A 532 30.79 1.52 6.81
C ASN A 532 30.48 3.01 7.09
N GLY A 533 31.42 3.73 7.72
CA GLY A 533 31.24 5.13 8.12
C GLY A 533 30.09 5.29 9.12
N GLY A 534 29.44 6.46 9.10
CA GLY A 534 28.28 6.78 9.94
C GLY A 534 26.98 6.01 9.64
N SER A 535 27.06 4.78 9.12
CA SER A 535 25.91 3.96 8.73
C SER A 535 25.51 2.93 9.80
N LEU A 536 24.25 2.93 10.20
CA LEU A 536 23.61 1.92 11.04
C LEU A 536 22.66 1.08 10.19
N TYR A 537 22.81 -0.23 10.23
CA TYR A 537 21.93 -1.17 9.55
C TYR A 537 20.86 -1.70 10.49
N THR A 538 19.62 -1.63 10.02
CA THR A 538 18.45 -2.20 10.69
C THR A 538 18.32 -3.68 10.38
N LYS A 539 17.52 -4.40 11.16
CA LYS A 539 17.37 -5.86 11.09
C LYS A 539 17.04 -6.41 9.70
N ASN A 540 16.25 -5.69 8.91
CA ASN A 540 15.83 -6.04 7.56
C ASN A 540 16.62 -5.27 6.48
N GLY A 541 17.70 -4.59 6.86
CA GLY A 541 18.71 -4.06 5.94
C GLY A 541 18.57 -2.60 5.53
N ALA A 542 17.65 -1.81 6.13
CA ALA A 542 17.64 -0.37 5.90
C ALA A 542 18.93 0.26 6.44
N ASN A 543 19.59 1.11 5.65
CA ASN A 543 20.78 1.85 6.07
C ASN A 543 20.37 3.25 6.55
N ILE A 544 20.55 3.50 7.85
CA ILE A 544 20.40 4.79 8.50
C ILE A 544 21.77 5.46 8.59
N THR A 545 22.01 6.47 7.76
CA THR A 545 23.27 7.23 7.78
C THR A 545 23.12 8.50 8.61
N PHE A 546 23.99 8.67 9.61
CA PHE A 546 24.15 9.90 10.37
C PHE A 546 25.15 10.80 9.64
N ARG A 547 24.74 12.01 9.26
CA ARG A 547 25.63 12.96 8.57
C ARG A 547 25.95 14.16 9.45
N THR A 548 27.22 14.55 9.43
CA THR A 548 27.69 15.86 9.91
C THR A 548 27.90 16.80 8.72
N ALA A 549 27.97 18.11 8.96
CA ALA A 549 28.00 19.13 7.90
C ALA A 549 29.19 19.02 6.92
N ASP A 550 30.29 18.37 7.33
CA ASP A 550 31.47 18.16 6.49
C ASP A 550 31.22 17.15 5.34
N ASP A 551 30.15 16.34 5.43
CA ASP A 551 29.77 15.31 4.46
C ASP A 551 28.84 15.85 3.34
N MET A 552 28.41 17.12 3.44
CA MET A 552 27.61 17.83 2.44
C MET A 552 28.48 18.58 1.40
N GLN A 553 29.39 17.89 0.70
CA GLN A 553 30.01 18.42 -0.52
C GLN A 553 29.46 17.74 -1.78
N ILE A 554 28.31 18.23 -2.27
CA ILE A 554 27.93 18.04 -3.67
C ILE A 554 28.13 19.37 -4.41
N ALA A 555 29.11 19.35 -5.32
CA ALA A 555 29.29 20.20 -6.50
C ALA A 555 29.65 21.70 -6.30
N GLN A 556 30.91 21.97 -6.69
CA GLN A 556 31.50 23.21 -7.23
C GLN A 556 32.19 24.17 -6.24
N GLY A 557 33.53 24.03 -6.20
CA GLY A 557 34.42 25.20 -6.19
C GLY A 557 35.19 25.46 -4.90
N VAL A 558 36.32 24.76 -4.75
CA VAL A 558 37.57 25.20 -4.10
C VAL A 558 37.46 25.77 -2.69
N PHE A 559 37.86 25.02 -1.65
CA PHE A 559 38.56 25.60 -0.50
C PHE A 559 39.48 24.57 0.17
N ASN A 560 40.75 24.95 0.35
CA ASN A 560 41.82 24.12 0.88
C ASN A 560 41.71 23.93 2.41
N ALA A 561 42.04 22.71 2.85
CA ALA A 561 42.31 22.35 4.23
C ALA A 561 43.39 23.25 4.86
N SER A 562 43.10 23.84 6.03
CA SER A 562 44.06 24.14 7.12
C SER A 562 43.52 25.20 8.09
N THR A 563 42.52 24.87 8.92
CA THR A 563 42.33 25.40 10.30
C THR A 563 40.99 24.91 10.86
N MET A 564 41.04 23.87 11.70
CA MET A 564 39.94 23.54 12.61
C MET A 564 39.87 24.66 13.66
N TYR A 565 38.93 25.61 13.55
CA TYR A 565 38.34 26.35 14.66
C TYR A 565 37.27 27.34 14.13
N ASN A 566 36.01 27.11 14.51
CA ASN A 566 34.86 28.02 14.44
C ASN A 566 34.34 28.52 13.08
N LYS A 567 33.11 28.07 12.78
CA LYS A 567 32.01 28.66 11.96
C LYS A 567 31.67 27.85 10.70
N LEU A 568 30.43 27.62 10.27
CA LEU A 568 29.07 27.84 10.78
C LEU A 568 28.17 26.90 9.91
N ALA A 569 27.23 26.19 10.56
CA ALA A 569 26.16 25.30 10.03
C ALA A 569 26.38 23.80 10.32
N ARG A 570 26.27 23.39 11.58
CA ARG A 570 26.32 21.98 12.02
C ARG A 570 24.89 21.44 12.03
N ASN A 571 24.48 20.76 10.96
CA ASN A 571 23.16 20.13 10.86
C ASN A 571 23.32 18.63 11.18
N CYS A 572 22.61 18.13 12.21
CA CYS A 572 22.35 16.71 12.34
C CYS A 572 21.35 16.32 11.25
N ASN A 573 21.74 15.50 10.27
CA ASN A 573 20.77 14.95 9.32
C ASN A 573 20.86 13.43 9.32
N ILE A 574 19.72 12.79 9.13
CA ILE A 574 19.64 11.36 8.88
C ILE A 574 19.16 11.13 7.46
N SER A 575 19.77 10.19 6.76
CA SER A 575 19.17 9.62 5.54
C SER A 575 19.00 8.12 5.69
N VAL A 576 17.82 7.64 5.34
CA VAL A 576 17.53 6.21 5.20
C VAL A 576 17.63 5.87 3.72
N THR A 577 18.57 5.00 3.35
CA THR A 577 18.74 4.52 1.98
C THR A 577 18.10 3.14 1.83
N GLU A 578 17.39 2.94 0.72
CA GLU A 578 16.59 1.76 0.43
C GLU A 578 17.19 0.98 -0.74
N GLY A 579 17.10 -0.36 -0.69
CA GLY A 579 17.43 -1.24 -1.81
C GLY A 579 18.31 -2.43 -1.42
N ASP A 580 18.17 -3.53 -2.18
CA ASP A 580 19.04 -4.70 -2.07
C ASP A 580 20.43 -4.39 -2.63
N THR A 581 21.35 -3.98 -1.75
CA THR A 581 22.76 -3.75 -2.11
C THR A 581 23.51 -5.03 -2.52
N THR A 582 22.88 -6.20 -2.38
CA THR A 582 23.54 -7.51 -2.51
C THR A 582 23.33 -8.17 -3.86
N THR A 583 22.37 -7.73 -4.66
CA THR A 583 22.19 -8.26 -6.00
C THR A 583 22.25 -7.15 -7.06
N SER A 584 23.29 -7.25 -7.89
CA SER A 584 23.36 -6.67 -9.23
C SER A 584 22.24 -7.19 -10.17
N LYS A 585 21.15 -7.73 -9.62
CA LYS A 585 19.99 -8.31 -10.31
C LYS A 585 18.82 -7.35 -10.42
N GLU A 586 18.74 -6.31 -9.58
CA GLU A 586 17.78 -5.20 -9.76
C GLU A 586 18.41 -3.99 -10.47
N THR A 587 19.68 -4.07 -10.88
CA THR A 587 20.33 -3.11 -11.79
C THR A 587 19.78 -3.19 -13.23
N ALA A 588 18.71 -3.97 -13.47
CA ALA A 588 18.10 -4.18 -14.79
C ALA A 588 16.76 -3.44 -14.99
N THR A 589 16.29 -2.63 -14.04
CA THR A 589 15.11 -1.77 -14.25
C THR A 589 15.59 -0.39 -14.68
N ARG A 590 15.95 -0.23 -15.95
CA ARG A 590 16.17 1.09 -16.54
C ARG A 590 14.83 1.82 -16.62
N LEU A 591 14.66 2.91 -15.88
CA LEU A 591 13.82 4.01 -16.38
C LEU A 591 14.53 4.56 -17.62
N MET A 592 14.14 4.08 -18.80
CA MET A 592 14.54 4.71 -20.05
C MET A 592 13.71 5.97 -20.24
N ALA A 593 14.19 7.09 -19.71
CA ALA A 593 13.95 8.40 -20.28
C ALA A 593 15.22 9.25 -20.09
N ASP A 594 16.04 9.22 -21.14
CA ASP A 594 17.17 10.11 -21.42
C ASP A 594 18.43 10.01 -20.52
N GLY A 595 19.50 9.47 -21.13
CA GLY A 595 20.92 9.62 -20.79
C GLY A 595 21.34 9.92 -19.35
N GLY A 596 21.50 8.88 -18.51
CA GLY A 596 22.27 9.00 -17.27
C GLY A 596 22.31 7.70 -16.47
N ASN A 597 23.46 7.05 -16.42
CA ASN A 597 23.69 5.82 -15.66
C ASN A 597 23.88 6.16 -14.17
N GLY A 598 22.78 6.38 -13.44
CA GLY A 598 22.78 6.59 -11.98
C GLY A 598 21.83 5.58 -11.32
N GLY A 599 22.31 4.82 -10.34
CA GLY A 599 21.54 3.76 -9.67
C GLY A 599 20.25 4.28 -9.01
N LEU A 600 19.20 3.46 -9.05
CA LEU A 600 17.85 3.73 -8.55
C LEU A 600 17.72 3.55 -7.03
N ASN A 601 18.61 4.14 -6.25
CA ASN A 601 18.45 4.11 -4.79
C ASN A 601 17.31 5.09 -4.42
N SER A 602 16.21 4.58 -3.86
CA SER A 602 15.26 5.41 -3.13
C SER A 602 15.91 5.80 -1.79
N SER A 603 15.81 7.06 -1.43
CA SER A 603 16.30 7.55 -0.14
C SER A 603 15.30 8.49 0.50
N VAL A 604 15.10 8.31 1.81
CA VAL A 604 14.34 9.21 2.66
C VAL A 604 15.34 10.07 3.42
N ARG A 605 15.32 11.38 3.18
CA ARG A 605 16.10 12.37 3.91
C ARG A 605 15.23 12.96 5.00
N ILE A 606 15.69 12.85 6.24
CA ILE A 606 15.08 13.47 7.41
C ILE A 606 15.94 14.68 7.78
N GLU A 607 15.37 15.86 7.61
CA GLU A 607 15.98 17.14 7.93
C GLU A 607 15.55 17.56 9.33
N LEU A 608 16.53 17.86 10.17
CA LEU A 608 16.34 18.31 11.54
C LEU A 608 16.69 19.79 11.60
N ASP A 609 15.79 20.61 12.14
CA ASP A 609 15.96 22.06 12.16
C ASP A 609 15.57 22.66 13.52
N TYR A 610 15.99 23.89 13.76
CA TYR A 610 15.58 24.70 14.90
C TYR A 610 15.21 26.11 14.44
N ASP A 611 13.94 26.49 14.62
CA ASP A 611 13.40 27.75 14.09
C ASP A 611 13.51 28.96 15.05
N GLY A 612 14.21 28.78 16.17
CA GLY A 612 14.29 29.79 17.23
C GLY A 612 13.26 29.61 18.36
N THR A 613 12.27 28.72 18.20
CA THR A 613 11.26 28.41 19.23
C THR A 613 11.17 26.91 19.52
N TYR A 614 11.15 26.07 18.48
CA TYR A 614 11.04 24.61 18.60
C TYR A 614 12.02 23.88 17.67
N THR A 615 12.40 22.66 18.05
CA THR A 615 13.06 21.71 17.14
C THR A 615 12.02 21.11 16.19
N LYS A 616 12.30 21.15 14.89
CA LYS A 616 11.42 20.69 13.81
C LYS A 616 12.02 19.48 13.11
N ILE A 617 11.14 18.62 12.61
CA ILE A 617 11.50 17.53 11.73
C ILE A 617 10.76 17.71 10.41
N ALA A 618 11.51 17.66 9.31
CA ALA A 618 10.96 17.52 7.98
C ALA A 618 11.46 16.23 7.35
N ALA A 619 10.65 15.61 6.50
CA ALA A 619 11.10 14.53 5.64
C ALA A 619 10.88 14.91 4.17
N SER A 620 11.87 14.55 3.37
CA SER A 620 11.77 14.48 1.92
C SER A 620 12.22 13.10 1.48
N ALA A 621 11.66 12.58 0.40
CA ALA A 621 12.14 11.33 -0.16
C ALA A 621 12.26 11.42 -1.68
N SER A 622 13.29 10.75 -2.19
CA SER A 622 13.55 10.60 -3.61
C SER A 622 12.80 9.39 -4.17
N ASN A 623 12.40 9.46 -5.44
CA ASN A 623 11.68 8.39 -6.13
C ASN A 623 10.40 7.96 -5.39
N LEU A 624 9.69 8.92 -4.78
CA LEU A 624 8.36 8.69 -4.24
C LEU A 624 7.34 8.49 -5.36
N SER A 625 6.26 7.77 -5.05
CA SER A 625 5.14 7.67 -5.98
C SER A 625 4.44 9.01 -6.22
N SER A 626 4.28 9.75 -5.15
CA SER A 626 3.82 11.13 -5.13
C SER A 626 4.57 11.87 -4.02
N SER A 627 4.66 13.21 -4.09
CA SER A 627 5.17 13.98 -2.94
C SER A 627 4.33 13.68 -1.70
N LEU A 628 4.92 13.67 -0.49
CA LEU A 628 4.19 13.40 0.75
C LEU A 628 2.92 14.27 0.83
N GLN A 629 1.74 13.64 0.77
CA GLN A 629 0.44 14.31 0.81
C GLN A 629 -0.22 14.09 2.17
N LYS A 630 -1.20 14.93 2.50
CA LYS A 630 -2.07 14.72 3.66
C LYS A 630 -2.76 13.36 3.58
N ARG A 631 -2.88 12.68 4.72
CA ARG A 631 -3.54 11.36 4.82
C ARG A 631 -4.95 11.39 4.21
N ASP A 632 -5.71 12.43 4.48
CA ASP A 632 -6.98 12.73 3.83
C ASP A 632 -7.27 14.24 3.83
N LYS A 633 -8.41 14.64 3.27
CA LYS A 633 -8.82 16.05 3.16
C LYS A 633 -8.97 16.77 4.49
N THR A 634 -9.31 16.07 5.57
CA THR A 634 -9.52 16.64 6.90
C THR A 634 -8.25 16.76 7.72
N GLU A 635 -7.22 16.00 7.33
CA GLU A 635 -5.93 15.99 8.02
C GLU A 635 -5.17 17.31 7.87
N THR A 636 -4.48 17.71 8.93
CA THR A 636 -3.77 19.00 9.01
C THR A 636 -2.27 18.80 9.23
N TYR A 637 -1.88 17.83 10.05
CA TYR A 637 -0.50 17.66 10.52
C TYR A 637 0.13 16.37 9.99
N GLU A 638 -0.68 15.36 9.70
CA GLU A 638 -0.17 14.10 9.16
C GLU A 638 -0.06 14.12 7.63
N LYS A 639 1.11 13.71 7.13
CA LYS A 639 1.33 13.39 5.72
C LYS A 639 1.85 11.98 5.59
N MET A 640 1.62 11.37 4.43
CA MET A 640 2.14 10.06 4.11
C MET A 640 2.50 9.94 2.63
N GLY A 641 3.28 8.92 2.31
CA GLY A 641 3.61 8.53 0.95
C GLY A 641 4.38 7.21 0.95
N ARG A 642 4.51 6.59 -0.23
CA ARG A 642 5.39 5.43 -0.42
C ARG A 642 6.52 5.71 -1.40
N SER A 643 7.69 5.15 -1.10
CA SER A 643 8.80 5.06 -2.05
C SER A 643 8.54 4.02 -3.14
N HIS A 644 9.35 4.03 -4.20
CA HIS A 644 9.37 2.98 -5.22
C HIS A 644 9.57 1.57 -4.62
N PHE A 645 10.43 1.45 -3.59
CA PHE A 645 10.68 0.18 -2.88
C PHE A 645 9.47 -0.28 -2.02
N GLY A 646 8.54 0.63 -1.74
CA GLY A 646 7.34 0.35 -0.95
C GLY A 646 7.41 0.78 0.51
N THR A 647 8.51 1.40 0.94
CA THR A 647 8.63 1.97 2.29
C THR A 647 7.51 2.98 2.51
N LEU A 648 6.71 2.77 3.55
CA LEU A 648 5.72 3.76 3.96
C LEU A 648 6.42 4.84 4.78
N ILE A 649 6.25 6.09 4.39
CA ILE A 649 6.75 7.26 5.12
C ILE A 649 5.54 8.00 5.67
N GLU A 650 5.52 8.23 6.97
CA GLU A 650 4.50 9.00 7.66
C GLU A 650 5.17 10.12 8.44
N THR A 651 4.62 11.33 8.36
CA THR A 651 5.17 12.50 9.04
C THR A 651 4.07 13.17 9.84
N TYR A 652 4.37 13.61 11.05
CA TYR A 652 3.52 14.48 11.85
C TYR A 652 4.29 15.77 12.15
N ASP A 653 3.72 16.89 11.76
CA ASP A 653 4.31 18.22 11.96
C ASP A 653 3.23 19.18 12.46
N GLU A 654 3.16 19.38 13.77
CA GLU A 654 2.29 20.40 14.38
C GLU A 654 3.04 21.71 14.68
N HIS A 655 4.31 21.79 14.27
CA HIS A 655 5.26 22.85 14.61
C HIS A 655 5.41 23.04 16.15
N LYS A 656 5.48 21.93 16.89
CA LYS A 656 5.75 21.90 18.35
C LYS A 656 6.66 20.72 18.71
N SER A 657 6.92 20.51 20.01
CA SER A 657 7.55 19.28 20.50
C SER A 657 6.70 18.04 20.14
N ASN A 658 7.34 16.91 19.84
CA ASN A 658 6.75 15.63 19.41
C ASN A 658 6.39 15.51 17.91
N ASP A 659 6.99 16.34 17.05
CA ASP A 659 6.98 16.07 15.60
C ASP A 659 7.70 14.73 15.34
N TYR A 660 7.27 13.99 14.32
CA TYR A 660 7.91 12.71 14.00
C TYR A 660 7.93 12.38 12.51
N VAL A 661 8.89 11.55 12.15
CA VAL A 661 8.93 10.78 10.90
C VAL A 661 8.94 9.31 11.27
N TYR A 662 8.00 8.56 10.73
CA TYR A 662 7.83 7.12 10.95
C TYR A 662 7.94 6.40 9.61
N LEU A 663 8.86 5.46 9.51
CA LEU A 663 9.10 4.65 8.32
C LEU A 663 8.73 3.19 8.61
N THR A 664 7.97 2.59 7.71
CA THR A 664 7.78 1.13 7.65
C THR A 664 8.58 0.60 6.46
N TYR A 665 9.79 0.13 6.73
CA TYR A 665 10.72 -0.38 5.72
C TYR A 665 10.52 -1.89 5.51
N PRO A 666 10.12 -2.36 4.32
CA PRO A 666 9.94 -3.79 4.07
C PRO A 666 11.29 -4.49 3.83
N GLU A 667 11.43 -5.76 4.20
CA GLU A 667 12.65 -6.55 3.92
C GLU A 667 12.87 -6.76 2.40
N LYS A 668 11.76 -6.89 1.67
CA LYS A 668 11.74 -7.08 0.21
C LYS A 668 10.80 -6.07 -0.43
N ILE A 669 11.13 -5.65 -1.65
CA ILE A 669 10.35 -4.68 -2.41
C ILE A 669 8.86 -5.03 -2.44
N MET A 670 8.01 -4.01 -2.28
CA MET A 670 6.55 -4.15 -2.40
C MET A 670 6.13 -3.91 -3.85
N TYR A 671 5.18 -4.72 -4.34
CA TYR A 671 4.72 -4.66 -5.72
C TYR A 671 3.24 -5.04 -5.86
N GLY A 672 2.60 -4.53 -6.91
CA GLY A 672 1.18 -4.73 -7.21
C GLY A 672 0.91 -6.01 -8.00
N LYS A 673 -0.22 -6.66 -7.70
CA LYS A 673 -0.74 -7.76 -8.54
C LYS A 673 -1.88 -7.25 -9.40
N VAL A 674 -1.76 -7.34 -10.71
CA VAL A 674 -2.82 -6.95 -11.66
C VAL A 674 -3.18 -8.14 -12.52
N TRP A 675 -4.47 -8.47 -12.55
CA TRP A 675 -4.99 -9.54 -13.41
C TRP A 675 -5.77 -8.95 -14.56
N ILE A 676 -5.71 -9.61 -15.71
CA ILE A 676 -6.68 -9.43 -16.79
C ILE A 676 -7.46 -10.73 -16.96
N THR A 677 -8.79 -10.61 -17.00
CA THR A 677 -9.68 -11.77 -16.99
C THR A 677 -10.91 -11.54 -17.86
N PRO A 678 -11.55 -12.57 -18.42
CA PRO A 678 -12.89 -12.45 -18.97
C PRO A 678 -13.89 -11.96 -17.91
N ILE A 679 -14.97 -11.29 -18.31
CA ILE A 679 -15.97 -10.75 -17.36
C ILE A 679 -16.56 -11.82 -16.43
N SER A 680 -16.68 -13.07 -16.89
CA SER A 680 -17.23 -14.20 -16.13
C SER A 680 -16.26 -14.78 -15.09
N ALA A 681 -14.96 -14.49 -15.19
CA ALA A 681 -13.97 -14.97 -14.25
C ALA A 681 -13.98 -14.17 -12.95
N THR A 682 -13.64 -14.84 -11.85
CA THR A 682 -13.55 -14.22 -10.53
C THR A 682 -12.13 -14.33 -10.03
N VAL A 683 -11.55 -13.17 -9.71
CA VAL A 683 -10.32 -13.06 -8.95
C VAL A 683 -10.75 -12.59 -7.57
N SER A 684 -10.75 -13.48 -6.59
CA SER A 684 -10.86 -13.04 -5.20
C SER A 684 -9.47 -12.55 -4.81
N GLY A 685 -9.31 -11.24 -4.68
CA GLY A 685 -8.06 -10.67 -4.20
C GLY A 685 -7.66 -11.35 -2.90
N GLY A 686 -6.49 -12.01 -2.91
CA GLY A 686 -5.74 -12.26 -1.70
C GLY A 686 -5.20 -10.92 -1.24
N ALA A 687 -6.08 -10.07 -0.73
CA ALA A 687 -5.68 -8.78 -0.23
C ALA A 687 -4.65 -9.01 0.88
N SER A 688 -3.46 -8.46 0.70
CA SER A 688 -2.77 -7.88 1.84
C SER A 688 -3.65 -6.72 2.28
N GLY A 689 -4.63 -7.00 3.13
CA GLY A 689 -5.21 -5.96 3.93
C GLY A 689 -4.12 -5.52 4.86
N THR A 690 -3.69 -4.25 4.79
CA THR A 690 -3.21 -3.57 5.99
C THR A 690 -4.24 -3.90 7.06
N VAL A 691 -3.81 -4.56 8.14
CA VAL A 691 -4.75 -4.83 9.23
C VAL A 691 -5.20 -3.46 9.71
N ALA A 692 -6.45 -3.11 9.42
CA ALA A 692 -6.99 -1.80 9.73
C ALA A 692 -6.73 -1.52 11.21
N ASP A 693 -6.09 -0.40 11.51
CA ASP A 693 -5.74 -0.07 12.89
C ASP A 693 -6.99 -0.10 13.78
N PRO A 694 -6.83 -0.38 15.08
CA PRO A 694 -7.94 -0.35 16.03
C PRO A 694 -8.66 1.00 15.92
N THR A 695 -9.98 1.00 16.05
CA THR A 695 -10.69 2.29 16.11
C THR A 695 -10.27 3.03 17.38
N ILE A 696 -9.66 4.19 17.25
CA ILE A 696 -9.27 5.06 18.37
C ILE A 696 -10.37 6.11 18.57
N LEU A 697 -10.92 6.21 19.78
CA LEU A 697 -12.02 7.11 20.12
C LEU A 697 -11.68 7.91 21.37
N LYS A 698 -12.21 9.13 21.47
CA LYS A 698 -12.26 9.87 22.75
C LYS A 698 -13.41 9.34 23.59
N ASP A 699 -13.26 9.33 24.90
CA ASP A 699 -14.32 8.93 25.83
C ASP A 699 -15.61 9.73 25.63
N THR A 700 -15.50 11.03 25.31
CA THR A 700 -16.63 11.91 24.98
C THR A 700 -17.37 11.54 23.70
N ASP A 701 -16.73 10.82 22.79
CA ASP A 701 -17.30 10.39 21.51
C ASP A 701 -17.98 9.01 21.62
N VAL A 702 -17.87 8.35 22.78
CA VAL A 702 -18.41 7.01 23.03
C VAL A 702 -19.75 7.10 23.77
N ALA A 703 -20.84 7.00 23.02
CA ALA A 703 -22.19 6.96 23.60
C ALA A 703 -22.48 5.66 24.37
N ASP A 704 -21.97 4.53 23.87
CA ASP A 704 -22.12 3.21 24.50
C ASP A 704 -20.89 2.35 24.26
N ALA A 705 -20.10 2.11 25.31
CA ALA A 705 -18.91 1.28 25.25
C ALA A 705 -19.21 -0.23 25.16
N SER A 706 -20.44 -0.67 25.47
CA SER A 706 -20.79 -2.10 25.53
C SER A 706 -20.83 -2.80 24.17
N ILE A 707 -20.84 -2.03 23.08
CA ILE A 707 -20.76 -2.56 21.71
C ILE A 707 -19.32 -2.96 21.31
N TYR A 708 -18.32 -2.55 22.09
CA TYR A 708 -16.90 -2.76 21.79
C TYR A 708 -16.25 -3.78 22.73
N ASN A 709 -15.24 -4.48 22.21
CA ASN A 709 -14.16 -4.98 23.06
C ASN A 709 -13.25 -3.79 23.35
N ALA A 710 -13.43 -3.16 24.50
CA ALA A 710 -12.88 -1.85 24.78
C ALA A 710 -11.53 -1.93 25.48
N ILE A 711 -10.55 -1.15 25.03
CA ILE A 711 -9.36 -0.83 25.83
C ILE A 711 -9.49 0.63 26.23
N VAL A 712 -9.67 0.90 27.50
CA VAL A 712 -9.95 2.22 28.04
C VAL A 712 -8.72 2.73 28.76
N VAL A 713 -8.12 3.79 28.23
CA VAL A 713 -6.88 4.40 28.73
C VAL A 713 -7.20 5.72 29.44
N GLY A 714 -6.72 5.82 30.68
CA GLY A 714 -7.01 6.92 31.60
C GLY A 714 -7.90 6.47 32.76
N GLY A 715 -7.59 6.99 33.95
CA GLY A 715 -8.35 6.69 35.17
C GLY A 715 -9.78 7.23 35.16
N PRO A 716 -10.65 6.76 36.07
CA PRO A 716 -12.07 7.14 36.12
C PRO A 716 -12.32 8.63 36.39
N CYS A 717 -11.32 9.37 36.91
CA CYS A 717 -11.42 10.83 37.07
C CYS A 717 -11.27 11.58 35.73
N ALA A 718 -10.59 10.97 34.76
CA ALA A 718 -10.28 11.57 33.47
C ALA A 718 -11.11 10.95 32.33
N ASN A 719 -11.48 9.69 32.45
CA ASN A 719 -12.17 8.92 31.42
C ASN A 719 -13.54 8.46 31.92
N THR A 720 -14.60 9.05 31.35
CA THR A 720 -15.99 8.78 31.73
C THR A 720 -16.42 7.33 31.45
N VAL A 721 -15.83 6.68 30.45
CA VAL A 721 -16.05 5.26 30.15
C VAL A 721 -15.40 4.38 31.23
N ALA A 722 -14.20 4.73 31.71
CA ALA A 722 -13.55 4.01 32.80
C ALA A 722 -14.35 4.10 34.11
N ALA A 723 -14.89 5.28 34.44
CA ALA A 723 -15.75 5.46 35.62
C ALA A 723 -16.98 4.54 35.59
N LYS A 724 -17.65 4.47 34.43
CA LYS A 724 -18.83 3.62 34.22
C LYS A 724 -18.50 2.13 34.33
N LEU A 725 -17.39 1.68 33.75
CA LEU A 725 -16.96 0.28 33.80
C LEU A 725 -16.50 -0.15 35.20
N LEU A 726 -15.89 0.76 35.96
CA LEU A 726 -15.49 0.50 37.35
C LEU A 726 -16.64 0.65 38.35
N GLY A 727 -17.78 1.22 37.94
CA GLY A 727 -18.92 1.47 38.81
C GLY A 727 -18.65 2.54 39.87
N VAL A 728 -17.75 3.49 39.58
CA VAL A 728 -17.39 4.58 40.48
C VAL A 728 -17.92 5.91 39.95
N ASP A 729 -18.19 6.85 40.86
CA ASP A 729 -18.46 8.23 40.47
C ASP A 729 -17.18 8.83 39.86
N GLY A 730 -17.30 9.45 38.68
CA GLY A 730 -16.17 10.07 37.97
C GLY A 730 -15.66 11.37 38.62
N THR A 731 -16.25 11.82 39.72
CA THR A 731 -15.84 13.02 40.44
C THR A 731 -14.82 12.72 41.55
N TYR A 732 -13.82 13.59 41.65
CA TYR A 732 -12.83 13.55 42.72
C TYR A 732 -13.46 13.93 44.07
N PRO A 733 -13.10 13.28 45.20
CA PRO A 733 -12.06 12.25 45.36
C PRO A 733 -12.52 10.81 45.15
N THR A 734 -13.82 10.59 44.88
CA THR A 734 -14.40 9.24 44.79
C THR A 734 -13.79 8.42 43.66
N CYS A 735 -13.54 9.05 42.50
CA CYS A 735 -12.94 8.39 41.35
C CYS A 735 -11.51 7.87 41.62
N SER A 736 -10.75 8.51 42.51
CA SER A 736 -9.35 8.15 42.80
C SER A 736 -9.21 7.23 44.02
N ALA A 737 -10.30 6.85 44.69
CA ALA A 737 -10.25 6.14 45.98
C ALA A 737 -9.52 4.79 45.95
N ASN A 738 -9.44 4.15 44.78
CA ASN A 738 -8.78 2.85 44.59
C ASN A 738 -7.39 2.95 43.95
N TYR A 739 -6.88 4.16 43.74
CA TYR A 739 -5.56 4.40 43.16
C TYR A 739 -4.64 4.99 44.25
N LYS A 740 -3.36 4.66 44.20
CA LYS A 740 -2.35 5.24 45.09
C LYS A 740 -1.30 5.96 44.26
N SER A 741 -0.76 7.04 44.80
CA SER A 741 0.35 7.78 44.18
C SER A 741 1.53 6.84 43.87
N GLY A 742 2.06 6.92 42.65
CA GLY A 742 3.11 6.06 42.14
C GLY A 742 2.67 4.68 41.65
N GLU A 743 1.37 4.37 41.67
CA GLU A 743 0.81 3.10 41.19
C GLU A 743 -0.13 3.33 39.98
N ALA A 744 -0.07 2.40 39.03
CA ALA A 744 -1.09 2.19 38.01
C ALA A 744 -1.67 0.78 38.09
N THR A 745 -2.83 0.59 37.47
CA THR A 745 -3.51 -0.70 37.40
C THR A 745 -3.92 -1.00 35.97
N ILE A 746 -3.82 -2.28 35.61
CA ILE A 746 -4.38 -2.84 34.38
C ILE A 746 -5.45 -3.82 34.82
N VAL A 747 -6.70 -3.57 34.45
CA VAL A 747 -7.86 -4.33 34.94
C VAL A 747 -8.69 -4.86 33.79
N MET A 748 -8.98 -6.16 33.79
CA MET A 748 -9.95 -6.79 32.90
C MET A 748 -11.34 -6.80 33.55
N LYS A 749 -12.36 -6.43 32.77
CA LYS A 749 -13.77 -6.36 33.19
C LYS A 749 -14.69 -6.93 32.13
N ASP A 750 -15.82 -7.44 32.59
CA ASP A 750 -16.95 -7.76 31.73
C ASP A 750 -17.58 -6.48 31.17
N ASN A 751 -17.91 -6.49 29.89
CA ASN A 751 -18.56 -5.40 29.19
C ASN A 751 -19.79 -5.93 28.44
N GLY A 752 -20.73 -6.53 29.19
CA GLY A 752 -21.88 -7.23 28.63
C GLY A 752 -21.49 -8.54 27.96
N ALA A 753 -21.73 -8.66 26.65
CA ALA A 753 -21.28 -9.81 25.84
C ALA A 753 -19.84 -9.65 25.32
N LYS A 754 -19.16 -8.55 25.68
CA LYS A 754 -17.81 -8.18 25.27
C LYS A 754 -16.91 -8.03 26.50
N VAL A 755 -15.64 -7.71 26.28
CA VAL A 755 -14.63 -7.51 27.33
C VAL A 755 -14.12 -6.07 27.31
N ALA A 756 -13.80 -5.52 28.48
CA ALA A 756 -13.10 -4.26 28.60
C ALA A 756 -11.79 -4.43 29.39
N MET A 757 -10.72 -3.77 28.94
CA MET A 757 -9.49 -3.59 29.70
C MET A 757 -9.36 -2.12 30.07
N ILE A 758 -9.08 -1.81 31.33
CA ILE A 758 -8.85 -0.45 31.82
C ILE A 758 -7.37 -0.32 32.15
N VAL A 759 -6.74 0.72 31.63
CA VAL A 759 -5.33 1.06 31.85
C VAL A 759 -5.30 2.43 32.51
N ALA A 760 -5.02 2.46 33.81
CA ALA A 760 -5.22 3.66 34.62
C ALA A 760 -4.16 3.82 35.71
N GLY A 761 -3.51 4.99 35.73
CA GLY A 761 -2.62 5.45 36.79
C GLY A 761 -3.29 6.40 37.78
N TRP A 762 -2.62 6.64 38.91
CA TRP A 762 -2.96 7.75 39.80
C TRP A 762 -2.83 9.09 39.10
N GLU A 763 -1.72 9.30 38.38
CA GLU A 763 -1.53 10.40 37.44
C GLU A 763 -1.29 9.87 36.02
N LYS A 764 -1.12 10.81 35.10
CA LYS A 764 -0.94 10.57 33.66
C LYS A 764 0.39 9.84 33.38
N GLU A 765 1.44 10.10 34.15
CA GLU A 765 2.73 9.42 34.05
C GLU A 765 2.64 7.93 34.41
N GLU A 766 1.90 7.56 35.47
CA GLU A 766 1.68 6.14 35.80
C GLU A 766 0.77 5.46 34.78
N THR A 767 -0.19 6.19 34.19
CA THR A 767 -1.02 5.66 33.09
C THR A 767 -0.16 5.31 31.88
N ALA A 768 0.80 6.17 31.51
CA ALA A 768 1.79 5.89 30.46
C ALA A 768 2.70 4.69 30.82
N THR A 769 3.06 4.57 32.11
CA THR A 769 3.88 3.45 32.61
C THR A 769 3.15 2.10 32.44
N ALA A 770 1.86 2.05 32.77
CA ALA A 770 1.03 0.86 32.53
C ALA A 770 0.82 0.57 31.03
N ALA A 771 0.67 1.61 30.20
CA ALA A 771 0.62 1.43 28.76
C ALA A 771 1.91 0.84 28.18
N LYS A 772 3.08 1.21 28.70
CA LYS A 772 4.39 0.65 28.28
C LYS A 772 4.52 -0.85 28.62
N VAL A 773 3.94 -1.31 29.73
CA VAL A 773 3.85 -2.75 30.05
C VAL A 773 3.11 -3.51 28.94
N LEU A 774 2.01 -2.93 28.44
CA LEU A 774 1.19 -3.53 27.38
C LEU A 774 1.81 -3.39 25.98
N GLU A 775 2.58 -2.31 25.75
CA GLU A 775 3.41 -2.14 24.56
C GLU A 775 4.46 -3.25 24.46
N SER A 776 5.13 -3.55 25.57
CA SER A 776 6.14 -4.59 25.72
C SER A 776 5.60 -5.90 26.31
N TYR A 777 4.32 -6.23 26.04
CA TYR A 777 3.62 -7.31 26.77
C TYR A 777 4.31 -8.68 26.67
N LYS A 778 5.04 -8.97 25.58
CA LYS A 778 5.77 -10.24 25.42
C LYS A 778 6.83 -10.42 26.50
N ALA A 779 7.55 -9.34 26.85
CA ALA A 779 8.51 -9.34 27.95
C ALA A 779 7.84 -9.46 29.33
N ASN A 780 6.60 -8.95 29.44
CA ASN A 780 5.82 -8.93 30.68
C ASN A 780 4.81 -10.09 30.82
N ALA A 781 4.73 -11.01 29.87
CA ALA A 781 3.67 -12.03 29.80
C ALA A 781 3.66 -12.99 31.00
N ALA A 782 4.81 -13.19 31.65
CA ALA A 782 4.92 -13.98 32.88
C ALA A 782 4.23 -13.30 34.07
N ASN A 783 4.16 -11.96 34.07
CA ASN A 783 3.66 -11.15 35.18
C ASN A 783 2.22 -10.63 34.95
N LEU A 784 1.74 -10.63 33.70
CA LEU A 784 0.35 -10.33 33.35
C LEU A 784 -0.55 -11.55 33.67
N LYS A 785 -1.01 -11.65 34.92
CA LYS A 785 -1.81 -12.78 35.41
C LYS A 785 -3.11 -12.33 36.07
N GLY A 786 -4.18 -13.11 35.94
CA GLY A 786 -5.47 -12.85 36.59
C GLY A 786 -6.24 -11.67 35.99
N THR A 787 -7.17 -11.08 36.74
CA THR A 787 -8.07 -10.02 36.24
C THR A 787 -7.58 -8.60 36.52
N SER A 788 -6.50 -8.44 37.27
CA SER A 788 -5.94 -7.14 37.65
C SER A 788 -4.48 -7.30 38.02
N VAL A 789 -3.63 -6.36 37.59
CA VAL A 789 -2.25 -6.23 38.05
C VAL A 789 -1.96 -4.78 38.41
N THR A 790 -1.02 -4.59 39.34
CA THR A 790 -0.50 -3.27 39.69
C THR A 790 0.83 -3.04 38.98
N VAL A 791 1.05 -1.83 38.49
CA VAL A 791 2.27 -1.40 37.82
C VAL A 791 2.89 -0.25 38.62
N THR A 792 4.18 -0.33 38.88
CA THR A 792 4.98 0.68 39.57
C THR A 792 6.23 1.02 38.78
N GLY A 793 6.95 2.08 39.17
CA GLY A 793 8.19 2.50 38.51
C GLY A 793 7.95 3.62 37.51
N SER A 794 8.86 3.78 36.55
CA SER A 794 8.81 4.82 35.52
C SER A 794 8.44 4.21 34.16
N VAL A 795 8.05 5.08 33.21
CA VAL A 795 7.81 4.66 31.81
C VAL A 795 9.03 3.98 31.20
N SER A 796 10.26 4.35 31.59
CA SER A 796 11.51 3.72 31.12
C SER A 796 11.83 2.38 31.78
N SER A 797 11.24 2.08 32.93
CA SER A 797 11.51 0.84 33.68
C SER A 797 10.26 0.41 34.46
N PRO A 798 9.16 0.04 33.76
CA PRO A 798 7.94 -0.37 34.41
C PRO A 798 8.12 -1.73 35.08
N THR A 799 7.59 -1.87 36.30
CA THR A 799 7.59 -3.13 37.04
C THR A 799 6.15 -3.57 37.31
N VAL A 800 5.81 -4.80 36.90
CA VAL A 800 4.52 -5.41 37.23
C VAL A 800 4.63 -6.09 38.59
N VAL A 801 3.80 -5.65 39.54
CA VAL A 801 3.70 -6.21 40.88
C VAL A 801 2.49 -7.14 40.90
N ALA A 802 2.74 -8.42 41.12
CA ALA A 802 1.72 -9.48 41.14
C ALA A 802 0.79 -9.38 42.37
#